data_AF-A0A2V5K3C6-F1
#
_entry.id   AF-A0A2V5K3C6-F1
#
_cell.length_a   1.000
_cell.length_b   1.000
_cell.length_c   1.000
_cell.angle_alpha   90.00
_cell.angle_beta   90.00
_cell.angle_gamma   90.00
#
_symmetry.space_group_name_H-M   'P 1'
#
loop_
_entity.id
_entity.type
_entity.pdbx_description
1 polymer ?
#
loop_
_entity_poly.entity_id
_entity_poly.type
_entity_poly.pdbx_seq_one_letter_code
_entity_poly.pdbx_strand_id
1 'polypeptide(L)'
;MTSNIDFNASSDEDLVERARRGDREAYNELLARHRGRAFSWAKRIAPDPHLAEDIVQEALIRAFLKLGSMTDLTKFLPWLRTIVRNEAMMKLRRGGPHGRERPFTALTAAKGASDRVEPDWRDLDTVLHHYAKRLGKAGGSGTDRPDAADTPLSEWLPTVIAMLGAREREVFAKFFYEQLSPQEIADHFDSNVNTIHKALSRIRRKADETRIELDIRSRIRTHIETKGGGKTVVLAKPALREEPPVHPGAAYPNGMYHMMRALGKPVTLAEVTGYSGYAFVLNVRRSTIGAESPMLWDWDTFLSNGFLNLGFHSRYVDYQHYKNAGSSPHKTRNLLFALDMIRESIDKGVPALLSGAISYELALIYGYDDEKQVLFAIDPQACERIPYSSLYTGSPKVDKAISRELYAFVCGDELDEERRRPAHKLVRLLERVIRHADGGDYTFMPCAGGLRAYDEWIAAFENGTVDPLGNASNAALYGWLREQAARFWEERAEENARGESDGMGRKAAERMRQAERRYRDVSRTYGQLRELFPFPQGGSPHDPACRRQAIRLLRQANADEEAAIGHLRELLRTIRDESGENRPGSTVHHVTLSPFYSFGGDRPKPASVPLASAAIEAVVCVCGSLRASASFYGKLLGVDVDAAPERTDGPVVLFPLRDGRLLVLMDRRLDLNHADWRPALYIRVPDVDQAYGDARRQGWTIVNFLDKGGPFTSLFVAADRDGHQLIVGSHPLADGFPLAGSTPAEHPLVPAAGPPTLPVKDPIASARAYADLFGAEMAGTALRFADKLSSGTSAKLRLEAADGDRAYRLLRNEGIAVTLATEIAETGAREWLLHDPDGNPIVIRAERRPRP
;
A
#
# COMPACT_ATOMS: atom_id res chain seq x y z
N MET A 1 -29.76 -27.77 -85.24
CA MET A 1 -28.57 -28.22 -84.48
C MET A 1 -27.78 -26.96 -84.16
N THR A 2 -27.61 -26.49 -82.93
CA THR A 2 -27.51 -27.17 -81.63
C THR A 2 -28.04 -26.27 -80.50
N SER A 3 -28.85 -26.87 -79.62
CA SER A 3 -29.00 -26.63 -78.17
C SER A 3 -29.25 -25.21 -77.66
N ASN A 4 -30.51 -24.90 -77.32
CA ASN A 4 -30.82 -23.93 -76.25
C ASN A 4 -31.67 -24.67 -75.22
N ILE A 5 -31.06 -25.04 -74.10
CA ILE A 5 -31.67 -25.82 -73.02
C ILE A 5 -32.34 -24.84 -72.05
N ASP A 6 -33.64 -25.03 -71.81
CA ASP A 6 -34.37 -24.45 -70.67
C ASP A 6 -33.76 -24.93 -69.34
N PHE A 7 -33.48 -24.02 -68.39
CA PHE A 7 -33.27 -24.38 -66.98
C PHE A 7 -34.04 -23.46 -66.02
N ASN A 8 -34.96 -24.10 -65.32
CA ASN A 8 -35.97 -23.59 -64.42
C ASN A 8 -35.45 -23.68 -62.96
N ALA A 9 -35.59 -22.61 -62.17
CA ALA A 9 -35.51 -22.51 -60.70
C ALA A 9 -34.53 -23.45 -59.92
N SER A 10 -33.29 -23.02 -59.69
CA SER A 10 -32.41 -23.67 -58.69
C SER A 10 -33.02 -23.65 -57.28
N SER A 11 -32.85 -24.75 -56.54
CA SER A 11 -33.23 -24.82 -55.12
C SER A 11 -32.31 -23.91 -54.28
N ASP A 12 -32.80 -23.44 -53.13
CA ASP A 12 -31.96 -22.63 -52.22
C ASP A 12 -30.68 -23.40 -51.79
N GLU A 13 -30.76 -24.72 -51.70
CA GLU A 13 -29.63 -25.60 -51.41
C GLU A 13 -28.54 -25.55 -52.51
N ASP A 14 -28.93 -25.67 -53.77
CA ASP A 14 -28.02 -25.60 -54.93
C ASP A 14 -27.37 -24.21 -55.05
N LEU A 15 -28.16 -23.16 -54.82
CA LEU A 15 -27.65 -21.78 -54.82
C LEU A 15 -26.66 -21.53 -53.68
N VAL A 16 -26.90 -22.07 -52.48
CA VAL A 16 -25.96 -21.96 -51.36
C VAL A 16 -24.68 -22.75 -51.64
N GLU A 17 -24.79 -23.95 -52.19
CA GLU A 17 -23.61 -24.77 -52.49
C GLU A 17 -22.72 -24.09 -53.54
N ARG A 18 -23.31 -23.55 -54.60
CA ARG A 18 -22.59 -22.77 -55.62
C ARG A 18 -21.99 -21.49 -55.03
N ALA A 19 -22.73 -20.76 -54.21
CA ALA A 19 -22.24 -19.55 -53.55
C ALA A 19 -21.06 -19.83 -52.59
N ARG A 20 -21.05 -20.98 -51.88
CA ARG A 20 -19.90 -21.42 -51.07
C ARG A 20 -18.64 -21.67 -51.90
N ARG A 21 -18.81 -22.10 -53.15
CA ARG A 21 -17.72 -22.34 -54.11
C ARG A 21 -17.26 -21.06 -54.82
N GLY A 22 -17.79 -19.90 -54.44
CA GLY A 22 -17.39 -18.59 -54.95
C GLY A 22 -18.21 -18.09 -56.14
N ASP A 23 -19.32 -18.76 -56.49
CA ASP A 23 -20.25 -18.30 -57.53
C ASP A 23 -21.04 -17.07 -57.03
N ARG A 24 -20.63 -15.88 -57.50
CA ARG A 24 -21.25 -14.61 -57.12
C ARG A 24 -22.65 -14.44 -57.68
N GLU A 25 -22.96 -15.06 -58.82
CA GLU A 25 -24.30 -15.01 -59.42
C GLU A 25 -25.29 -15.83 -58.60
N ALA A 26 -24.88 -17.02 -58.16
CA ALA A 26 -25.69 -17.85 -57.25
C ALA A 26 -25.98 -17.12 -55.92
N TYR A 27 -25.01 -16.38 -55.39
CA TYR A 27 -25.21 -15.59 -54.18
C TYR A 27 -26.16 -14.41 -54.39
N ASN A 28 -26.02 -13.69 -55.51
CA ASN A 28 -26.88 -12.56 -55.84
C ASN A 28 -28.35 -13.01 -56.03
N GLU A 29 -28.56 -14.17 -56.65
CA GLU A 29 -29.88 -14.77 -56.81
C GLU A 29 -30.50 -15.16 -55.44
N LEU A 30 -29.71 -15.77 -54.56
CA LEU A 30 -30.09 -16.09 -53.19
C LEU A 30 -30.51 -14.82 -52.40
N LEU A 31 -29.77 -13.72 -52.56
CA LEU A 31 -30.09 -12.45 -51.94
C LEU A 31 -31.36 -11.82 -52.52
N ALA A 32 -31.51 -11.79 -53.84
CA ALA A 32 -32.69 -11.25 -54.50
C ALA A 32 -33.96 -11.97 -54.05
N ARG A 33 -33.90 -13.31 -53.94
CA ARG A 33 -35.02 -14.15 -53.51
C ARG A 33 -35.48 -13.90 -52.08
N HIS A 34 -34.54 -13.62 -51.16
CA HIS A 34 -34.82 -13.59 -49.72
C HIS A 34 -34.80 -12.21 -49.08
N ARG A 35 -34.33 -11.17 -49.79
CA ARG A 35 -34.27 -9.79 -49.30
C ARG A 35 -35.63 -9.26 -48.85
N GLY A 36 -36.71 -9.52 -49.60
CA GLY A 36 -38.07 -9.08 -49.23
C GLY A 36 -38.57 -9.70 -47.91
N ARG A 37 -38.20 -10.97 -47.64
CA ARG A 37 -38.53 -11.66 -46.38
C ARG A 37 -37.66 -11.16 -45.23
N ALA A 38 -36.37 -10.95 -45.47
CA ALA A 38 -35.44 -10.34 -44.53
C ALA A 38 -35.93 -8.95 -44.08
N PHE A 39 -36.35 -8.11 -45.03
CA PHE A 39 -36.95 -6.80 -44.74
C PHE A 39 -38.23 -6.90 -43.93
N SER A 40 -39.12 -7.85 -44.27
CA SER A 40 -40.35 -8.06 -43.51
C SER A 40 -40.07 -8.50 -42.05
N TRP A 41 -39.02 -9.28 -41.80
CA TRP A 41 -38.61 -9.66 -40.45
C TRP A 41 -37.95 -8.49 -39.71
N ALA A 42 -37.05 -7.75 -40.35
CA ALA A 42 -36.42 -6.57 -39.77
C ALA A 42 -37.45 -5.50 -39.40
N LYS A 43 -38.42 -5.22 -40.28
CA LYS A 43 -39.51 -4.26 -40.06
C LYS A 43 -40.46 -4.65 -38.93
N ARG A 44 -40.64 -5.96 -38.70
CA ARG A 44 -41.42 -6.48 -37.55
C ARG A 44 -40.74 -6.22 -36.20
N ILE A 45 -39.41 -6.11 -36.21
CA ILE A 45 -38.59 -5.92 -35.01
C ILE A 45 -38.29 -4.43 -34.82
N ALA A 46 -37.92 -3.73 -35.88
CA ALA A 46 -37.66 -2.29 -35.95
C ALA A 46 -38.73 -1.60 -36.84
N PRO A 47 -39.73 -0.93 -36.25
CA PRO A 47 -40.84 -0.33 -37.02
C PRO A 47 -40.44 0.78 -37.99
N ASP A 48 -39.25 1.38 -37.81
CA ASP A 48 -38.68 2.37 -38.72
C ASP A 48 -38.18 1.69 -40.03
N PRO A 49 -38.77 2.01 -41.19
CA PRO A 49 -38.37 1.43 -42.48
C PRO A 49 -36.91 1.68 -42.85
N HIS A 50 -36.34 2.82 -42.48
CA HIS A 50 -34.94 3.14 -42.80
C HIS A 50 -33.98 2.30 -41.95
N LEU A 51 -34.29 2.14 -40.66
CA LEU A 51 -33.54 1.27 -39.77
C LEU A 51 -33.66 -0.21 -40.17
N ALA A 52 -34.84 -0.64 -40.62
CA ALA A 52 -35.07 -1.99 -41.13
C ALA A 52 -34.24 -2.30 -42.39
N GLU A 53 -34.12 -1.34 -43.32
CA GLU A 53 -33.30 -1.49 -44.53
C GLU A 53 -31.80 -1.61 -44.17
N ASP A 54 -31.35 -0.79 -43.22
CA ASP A 54 -29.96 -0.79 -42.72
C ASP A 54 -29.60 -2.11 -42.02
N ILE A 55 -30.55 -2.66 -41.23
CA ILE A 55 -30.45 -4.00 -40.63
C ILE A 55 -30.34 -5.09 -41.70
N VAL A 56 -31.14 -5.02 -42.76
CA VAL A 56 -31.13 -6.01 -43.84
C VAL A 56 -29.80 -5.97 -44.59
N GLN A 57 -29.29 -4.79 -44.93
CA GLN A 57 -28.01 -4.68 -45.63
C GLN A 57 -26.87 -5.33 -44.83
N GLU A 58 -26.76 -5.02 -43.54
CA GLU A 58 -25.75 -5.60 -42.66
C GLU A 58 -25.94 -7.12 -42.50
N ALA A 59 -27.18 -7.58 -42.37
CA ALA A 59 -27.51 -9.00 -42.24
C ALA A 59 -27.13 -9.79 -43.51
N LEU A 60 -27.34 -9.23 -44.69
CA LEU A 60 -26.97 -9.87 -45.96
C LEU A 60 -25.44 -9.90 -46.13
N ILE A 61 -24.71 -8.86 -45.73
CA ILE A 61 -23.23 -8.90 -45.75
C ILE A 61 -22.72 -9.99 -44.80
N ARG A 62 -23.31 -10.13 -43.61
CA ARG A 62 -22.93 -11.17 -42.64
C ARG A 62 -23.31 -12.56 -43.10
N ALA A 63 -24.44 -12.71 -43.79
CA ALA A 63 -24.84 -13.96 -44.42
C ALA A 63 -23.78 -14.40 -45.46
N PHE A 64 -23.25 -13.48 -46.26
CA PHE A 64 -22.16 -13.79 -47.20
C PHE A 64 -20.93 -14.37 -46.48
N LEU A 65 -20.47 -13.66 -45.44
CA LEU A 65 -19.25 -14.02 -44.70
C LEU A 65 -19.38 -15.34 -43.94
N LYS A 66 -20.60 -15.70 -43.51
CA LYS A 66 -20.88 -16.91 -42.72
C LYS A 66 -21.41 -18.08 -43.56
N LEU A 67 -21.64 -17.89 -44.85
CA LEU A 67 -22.19 -18.94 -45.71
C LEU A 67 -21.32 -20.20 -45.75
N GLY A 68 -19.99 -20.03 -45.63
CA GLY A 68 -19.01 -21.11 -45.58
C GLY A 68 -19.13 -22.04 -44.36
N SER A 69 -19.74 -21.59 -43.26
CA SER A 69 -19.88 -22.33 -42.00
C SER A 69 -21.23 -23.00 -41.81
N MET A 70 -22.12 -22.94 -42.81
CA MET A 70 -23.46 -23.53 -42.70
C MET A 70 -23.40 -25.05 -42.88
N THR A 71 -23.90 -25.79 -41.89
CA THR A 71 -23.87 -27.26 -41.85
C THR A 71 -25.08 -27.94 -42.48
N ASP A 72 -26.23 -27.26 -42.54
CA ASP A 72 -27.47 -27.77 -43.15
C ASP A 72 -27.95 -26.77 -44.22
N LEU A 73 -27.73 -27.14 -45.49
CA LEU A 73 -27.98 -26.28 -46.65
C LEU A 73 -29.47 -26.07 -46.94
N THR A 74 -30.32 -26.99 -46.49
CA THR A 74 -31.79 -26.93 -46.66
C THR A 74 -32.46 -25.87 -45.79
N LYS A 75 -31.74 -25.34 -44.78
CA LYS A 75 -32.26 -24.39 -43.79
C LYS A 75 -31.76 -22.95 -43.97
N PHE A 76 -31.39 -22.57 -45.21
CA PHE A 76 -30.90 -21.23 -45.50
C PHE A 76 -31.86 -20.12 -45.00
N LEU A 77 -33.16 -20.25 -45.25
CA LEU A 77 -34.14 -19.25 -44.88
C LEU A 77 -34.31 -19.09 -43.34
N PRO A 78 -34.49 -20.17 -42.54
CA PRO A 78 -34.40 -20.10 -41.09
C PRO A 78 -33.08 -19.52 -40.56
N TRP A 79 -31.96 -19.86 -41.17
CA TRP A 79 -30.63 -19.36 -40.80
C TRP A 79 -30.48 -17.85 -41.06
N LEU A 80 -30.92 -17.39 -42.23
CA LEU A 80 -30.95 -15.97 -42.59
C LEU A 80 -31.86 -15.18 -41.65
N ARG A 81 -32.99 -15.75 -41.24
CA ARG A 81 -33.90 -15.14 -40.26
C ARG A 81 -33.21 -14.89 -38.93
N THR A 82 -32.36 -15.81 -38.48
CA THR A 82 -31.58 -15.64 -37.25
C THR A 82 -30.58 -14.51 -37.36
N ILE A 83 -29.87 -14.39 -38.50
CA ILE A 83 -28.93 -13.28 -38.74
C ILE A 83 -29.66 -11.95 -38.73
N VAL A 84 -30.77 -11.84 -39.46
CA VAL A 84 -31.61 -10.63 -39.52
C VAL A 84 -32.15 -10.25 -38.13
N ARG A 85 -32.63 -11.23 -37.35
CA ARG A 85 -33.09 -11.00 -35.97
C ARG A 85 -31.97 -10.45 -35.10
N ASN A 86 -30.78 -11.03 -35.19
CA ASN A 86 -29.63 -10.64 -34.37
C ASN A 86 -29.15 -9.23 -34.73
N GLU A 87 -29.09 -8.87 -36.02
CA GLU A 87 -28.79 -7.50 -36.45
C GLU A 87 -29.85 -6.50 -36.01
N ALA A 88 -31.13 -6.87 -36.11
CA ALA A 88 -32.23 -6.02 -35.67
C ALA A 88 -32.17 -5.72 -34.17
N MET A 89 -31.95 -6.75 -33.35
CA MET A 89 -31.81 -6.60 -31.90
C MET A 89 -30.54 -5.83 -31.52
N MET A 90 -29.45 -5.97 -32.28
CA MET A 90 -28.22 -5.20 -32.08
C MET A 90 -28.45 -3.70 -32.36
N LYS A 91 -29.14 -3.36 -33.46
CA LYS A 91 -29.46 -1.98 -33.84
C LYS A 91 -30.45 -1.32 -32.89
N LEU A 92 -31.48 -2.04 -32.41
CA LEU A 92 -32.47 -1.49 -31.48
C LEU A 92 -31.94 -1.25 -30.07
N ARG A 93 -30.98 -2.06 -29.60
CA ARG A 93 -30.32 -1.85 -28.29
C ARG A 93 -29.46 -0.59 -28.23
N ARG A 94 -29.11 0.00 -29.38
CA ARG A 94 -28.36 1.26 -29.47
C ARG A 94 -29.22 2.52 -29.31
N GLY A 95 -30.55 2.42 -29.29
CA GLY A 95 -31.47 3.59 -29.38
C GLY A 95 -32.48 3.78 -28.25
N GLY A 96 -32.40 3.05 -27.13
CA GLY A 96 -33.39 3.14 -26.02
C GLY A 96 -32.84 3.71 -24.69
N PRO A 97 -33.72 3.98 -23.69
CA PRO A 97 -33.35 4.50 -22.36
C PRO A 97 -32.37 3.62 -21.56
N HIS A 98 -32.12 2.39 -22.01
CA HIS A 98 -31.08 1.50 -21.48
C HIS A 98 -29.74 1.59 -22.23
N GLY A 99 -29.50 2.64 -23.03
CA GLY A 99 -28.26 2.89 -23.77
C GLY A 99 -26.98 3.03 -22.94
N ARG A 100 -27.05 2.85 -21.62
CA ARG A 100 -25.89 2.75 -20.71
C ARG A 100 -25.38 1.33 -20.48
N GLU A 101 -26.13 0.29 -20.86
CA GLU A 101 -25.61 -1.08 -20.85
C GLU A 101 -25.02 -1.43 -22.22
N ARG A 102 -23.69 -1.41 -22.31
CA ARG A 102 -22.96 -1.86 -23.49
C ARG A 102 -22.90 -3.40 -23.49
N PRO A 103 -23.42 -4.11 -24.51
CA PRO A 103 -23.06 -5.50 -24.72
C PRO A 103 -21.62 -5.61 -25.20
N PHE A 104 -20.96 -6.68 -24.76
CA PHE A 104 -19.52 -6.89 -24.88
C PHE A 104 -18.95 -6.67 -26.30
N THR A 105 -19.70 -7.01 -27.36
CA THR A 105 -19.26 -6.82 -28.75
C THR A 105 -19.15 -5.35 -29.19
N ALA A 106 -19.73 -4.39 -28.45
CA ALA A 106 -19.58 -2.96 -28.73
C ALA A 106 -18.20 -2.39 -28.37
N LEU A 107 -17.36 -3.11 -27.60
CA LEU A 107 -15.96 -2.73 -27.34
C LEU A 107 -15.07 -2.88 -28.58
N THR A 108 -15.48 -3.69 -29.56
CA THR A 108 -14.66 -3.99 -30.75
C THR A 108 -14.94 -3.12 -31.98
N ALA A 109 -16.03 -2.34 -31.98
CA ALA A 109 -16.47 -1.58 -33.17
C ALA A 109 -16.26 -0.06 -33.08
N ALA A 110 -15.55 0.43 -32.05
CA ALA A 110 -15.20 1.84 -31.91
C ALA A 110 -13.72 2.09 -32.22
N LYS A 111 -13.34 1.96 -33.49
CA LYS A 111 -12.30 2.77 -34.15
C LYS A 111 -12.36 2.54 -35.66
N GLY A 112 -12.97 3.48 -36.37
CA GLY A 112 -12.83 3.57 -37.82
C GLY A 112 -11.43 4.04 -38.19
N ALA A 113 -10.87 3.38 -39.20
CA ALA A 113 -9.79 3.83 -40.09
C ALA A 113 -8.50 4.38 -39.44
N SER A 114 -7.61 3.47 -39.09
CA SER A 114 -6.17 3.57 -39.37
C SER A 114 -5.55 2.18 -39.26
N ASP A 115 -4.69 1.84 -40.22
CA ASP A 115 -3.87 0.64 -40.21
C ASP A 115 -3.17 0.42 -38.85
N ARG A 116 -3.08 -0.86 -38.47
CA ARG A 116 -2.33 -1.39 -37.30
C ARG A 116 -2.74 -0.80 -35.94
N VAL A 117 -3.90 -1.19 -35.43
CA VAL A 117 -4.18 -1.11 -33.99
C VAL A 117 -3.84 -2.48 -33.39
N GLU A 118 -2.80 -2.53 -32.56
CA GLU A 118 -2.47 -3.69 -31.73
C GLU A 118 -3.70 -4.08 -30.88
N PRO A 119 -4.03 -5.39 -30.77
CA PRO A 119 -5.12 -5.84 -29.92
C PRO A 119 -4.96 -5.32 -28.49
N ASP A 120 -6.04 -4.89 -27.84
CA ASP A 120 -6.00 -4.64 -26.40
C ASP A 120 -5.91 -6.00 -25.69
N TRP A 121 -4.67 -6.42 -25.41
CA TRP A 121 -4.32 -7.71 -24.81
C TRP A 121 -4.78 -7.85 -23.36
N ARG A 122 -5.43 -6.83 -22.79
CA ARG A 122 -6.06 -6.87 -21.46
C ARG A 122 -7.53 -7.34 -21.52
N ASP A 123 -8.13 -7.36 -22.71
CA ASP A 123 -9.49 -7.81 -22.94
C ASP A 123 -9.53 -9.29 -23.36
N LEU A 124 -9.98 -10.14 -22.44
CA LEU A 124 -10.13 -11.59 -22.64
C LEU A 124 -10.95 -11.94 -23.88
N ASP A 125 -12.04 -11.22 -24.14
CA ASP A 125 -12.96 -11.55 -25.22
C ASP A 125 -12.40 -11.09 -26.59
N THR A 126 -11.62 -10.01 -26.64
CA THR A 126 -10.82 -9.62 -27.83
C THR A 126 -9.78 -10.70 -28.15
N VAL A 127 -9.13 -11.25 -27.12
CA VAL A 127 -8.14 -12.32 -27.30
C VAL A 127 -8.78 -13.64 -27.75
N LEU A 128 -9.86 -14.08 -27.10
CA LEU A 128 -10.58 -15.30 -27.44
C LEU A 128 -11.13 -15.24 -28.87
N HIS A 129 -11.62 -14.07 -29.30
CA HIS A 129 -12.12 -13.84 -30.65
C HIS A 129 -11.01 -13.90 -31.71
N HIS A 130 -9.83 -13.32 -31.41
CA HIS A 130 -8.69 -13.32 -32.33
C HIS A 130 -8.12 -14.74 -32.54
N TYR A 131 -8.11 -15.57 -31.49
CA TYR A 131 -7.66 -16.96 -31.56
C TYR A 131 -8.64 -17.87 -32.31
N ALA A 132 -9.96 -17.74 -32.07
CA ALA A 132 -10.99 -18.49 -32.80
C ALA A 132 -10.93 -18.21 -34.32
N LYS A 133 -10.61 -16.96 -34.70
CA LYS A 133 -10.38 -16.55 -36.09
C LYS A 133 -9.11 -17.18 -36.71
N ARG A 134 -8.08 -17.44 -35.90
CA ARG A 134 -6.81 -18.07 -36.32
C ARG A 134 -6.96 -19.58 -36.55
N LEU A 135 -7.69 -20.29 -35.68
CA LEU A 135 -8.02 -21.71 -35.87
C LEU A 135 -8.87 -21.96 -37.12
N GLY A 136 -9.80 -21.05 -37.43
CA GLY A 136 -10.58 -21.11 -38.67
C GLY A 136 -9.74 -20.95 -39.96
N LYS A 137 -8.51 -20.42 -39.86
CA LYS A 137 -7.58 -20.26 -40.99
C LYS A 137 -6.53 -21.37 -41.11
N ALA A 138 -6.36 -22.21 -40.09
CA ALA A 138 -5.33 -23.27 -40.07
C ALA A 138 -5.61 -24.44 -41.06
N GLY A 139 -6.68 -24.37 -41.86
CA GLY A 139 -6.97 -25.31 -42.95
C GLY A 139 -6.34 -24.97 -44.31
N GLY A 140 -5.51 -23.92 -44.42
CA GLY A 140 -4.86 -23.52 -45.67
C GLY A 140 -3.35 -23.70 -45.60
N SER A 141 -2.81 -24.55 -46.48
CA SER A 141 -1.37 -24.75 -46.70
C SER A 141 -0.65 -23.44 -47.01
N GLY A 142 0.41 -23.11 -46.27
CA GLY A 142 1.26 -21.97 -46.57
C GLY A 142 2.30 -21.74 -45.48
N THR A 143 3.55 -21.91 -45.84
CA THR A 143 4.75 -21.70 -45.03
C THR A 143 4.93 -20.22 -44.69
N ASP A 144 4.40 -19.78 -43.56
CA ASP A 144 4.85 -18.58 -42.86
C ASP A 144 4.88 -18.92 -41.37
N ARG A 145 6.07 -19.25 -40.85
CA ARG A 145 6.33 -19.29 -39.41
C ARG A 145 6.48 -17.84 -38.96
N PRO A 146 5.59 -17.29 -38.10
CA PRO A 146 5.76 -15.93 -37.59
C PRO A 146 6.86 -15.89 -36.53
N ASP A 147 7.60 -14.78 -36.53
CA ASP A 147 8.70 -14.48 -35.61
C ASP A 147 8.31 -14.58 -34.13
N ALA A 148 9.31 -14.96 -33.32
CA ALA A 148 9.20 -15.40 -31.93
C ALA A 148 8.88 -14.31 -30.87
N ALA A 149 8.06 -13.31 -31.19
CA ALA A 149 7.68 -12.22 -30.27
C ALA A 149 6.20 -12.23 -29.81
N ASP A 150 5.34 -13.09 -30.38
CA ASP A 150 3.89 -13.19 -30.07
C ASP A 150 3.51 -14.44 -29.25
N THR A 151 4.49 -15.10 -28.65
CA THR A 151 4.41 -16.46 -28.05
C THR A 151 3.53 -16.66 -26.79
N PRO A 152 3.07 -15.65 -26.02
CA PRO A 152 2.30 -15.97 -24.80
C PRO A 152 0.92 -16.59 -25.07
N LEU A 153 0.28 -16.25 -26.21
CA LEU A 153 -1.16 -16.50 -26.42
C LEU A 153 -1.52 -17.95 -26.75
N SER A 154 -0.72 -18.58 -27.61
CA SER A 154 -0.90 -19.98 -28.05
C SER A 154 -0.69 -20.97 -26.92
N GLU A 155 0.03 -20.58 -25.86
CA GLU A 155 0.32 -21.44 -24.70
C GLU A 155 -0.76 -21.36 -23.61
N TRP A 156 -1.43 -20.22 -23.43
CA TRP A 156 -2.36 -20.05 -22.30
C TRP A 156 -3.77 -20.59 -22.54
N LEU A 157 -4.32 -20.49 -23.75
CA LEU A 157 -5.70 -20.93 -23.99
C LEU A 157 -5.91 -22.44 -23.78
N PRO A 158 -5.00 -23.34 -24.22
CA PRO A 158 -5.07 -24.75 -23.86
C PRO A 158 -5.10 -24.97 -22.34
N THR A 159 -4.32 -24.18 -21.59
CA THR A 159 -4.28 -24.21 -20.13
C THR A 159 -5.60 -23.76 -19.50
N VAL A 160 -6.20 -22.68 -20.03
CA VAL A 160 -7.53 -22.20 -19.59
C VAL A 160 -8.61 -23.24 -19.88
N ILE A 161 -8.64 -23.83 -21.07
CA ILE A 161 -9.61 -24.87 -21.45
C ILE A 161 -9.44 -26.10 -20.57
N ALA A 162 -8.21 -26.49 -20.21
CA ALA A 162 -7.94 -27.60 -19.30
C ALA A 162 -8.48 -27.38 -17.88
N MET A 163 -8.56 -26.12 -17.42
CA MET A 163 -9.12 -25.74 -16.11
C MET A 163 -10.67 -25.68 -16.07
N LEU A 164 -11.33 -25.77 -17.24
CA LEU A 164 -12.78 -25.78 -17.34
C LEU A 164 -13.35 -27.18 -17.10
N GLY A 165 -14.39 -27.28 -16.27
CA GLY A 165 -15.14 -28.52 -16.10
C GLY A 165 -15.79 -28.98 -17.41
N ALA A 166 -16.21 -30.25 -17.52
CA ALA A 166 -16.78 -30.79 -18.76
C ALA A 166 -17.93 -29.94 -19.32
N ARG A 167 -18.90 -29.56 -18.47
CA ARG A 167 -20.03 -28.69 -18.84
C ARG A 167 -19.60 -27.25 -19.20
N GLU A 168 -18.58 -26.73 -18.53
CA GLU A 168 -18.05 -25.39 -18.81
C GLU A 168 -17.33 -25.36 -20.17
N ARG A 169 -16.63 -26.44 -20.55
CA ARG A 169 -15.99 -26.59 -21.86
C ARG A 169 -17.01 -26.61 -23.01
N GLU A 170 -18.13 -27.31 -22.84
CA GLU A 170 -19.18 -27.34 -23.88
C GLU A 170 -19.91 -26.00 -23.99
N VAL A 171 -20.21 -25.33 -22.87
CA VAL A 171 -20.77 -23.97 -22.87
C VAL A 171 -19.78 -22.99 -23.52
N PHE A 172 -18.49 -23.08 -23.20
CA PHE A 172 -17.44 -22.28 -23.83
C PHE A 172 -17.40 -22.53 -25.34
N ALA A 173 -17.42 -23.78 -25.79
CA ALA A 173 -17.37 -24.11 -27.20
C ALA A 173 -18.60 -23.56 -27.95
N LYS A 174 -19.79 -23.73 -27.39
CA LYS A 174 -21.04 -23.24 -27.99
C LYS A 174 -21.12 -21.73 -28.07
N PHE A 175 -20.64 -21.06 -27.02
CA PHE A 175 -20.68 -19.60 -26.97
C PHE A 175 -19.60 -18.95 -27.83
N PHE A 176 -18.35 -19.45 -27.77
CA PHE A 176 -17.20 -18.79 -28.42
C PHE A 176 -16.89 -19.34 -29.82
N TYR A 177 -17.13 -20.63 -30.10
CA TYR A 177 -16.93 -21.21 -31.45
C TYR A 177 -18.22 -21.25 -32.27
N GLU A 178 -19.32 -21.76 -31.69
CA GLU A 178 -20.60 -21.87 -32.41
C GLU A 178 -21.39 -20.54 -32.43
N GLN A 179 -20.96 -19.54 -31.64
CA GLN A 179 -21.60 -18.22 -31.51
C GLN A 179 -23.09 -18.26 -31.14
N LEU A 180 -23.49 -19.29 -30.37
CA LEU A 180 -24.85 -19.42 -29.87
C LEU A 180 -25.11 -18.40 -28.74
N SER A 181 -26.31 -17.85 -28.71
CA SER A 181 -26.73 -16.98 -27.59
C SER A 181 -26.90 -17.77 -26.30
N PRO A 182 -26.82 -17.13 -25.11
CA PRO A 182 -27.04 -17.81 -23.84
C PRO A 182 -28.40 -18.53 -23.76
N GLN A 183 -29.42 -18.04 -24.47
CA GLN A 183 -30.73 -18.70 -24.59
C GLN A 183 -30.64 -19.96 -25.45
N GLU A 184 -30.04 -19.90 -26.65
CA GLU A 184 -29.89 -21.07 -27.53
C GLU A 184 -29.01 -22.16 -26.89
N ILE A 185 -28.00 -21.75 -26.12
CA ILE A 185 -27.19 -22.67 -25.32
C ILE A 185 -28.05 -23.31 -24.21
N ALA A 186 -28.89 -22.53 -23.55
CA ALA A 186 -29.77 -23.03 -22.50
C ALA A 186 -30.77 -24.06 -23.06
N ASP A 187 -31.38 -23.75 -24.20
CA ASP A 187 -32.28 -24.66 -24.92
C ASP A 187 -31.57 -25.94 -25.36
N HIS A 188 -30.30 -25.84 -25.78
CA HIS A 188 -29.49 -27.00 -26.15
C HIS A 188 -29.16 -27.92 -24.97
N PHE A 189 -29.02 -27.35 -23.77
CA PHE A 189 -28.71 -28.10 -22.53
C PHE A 189 -29.95 -28.45 -21.70
N ASP A 190 -31.16 -28.20 -22.20
CA ASP A 190 -32.41 -28.28 -21.43
C ASP A 190 -32.28 -27.61 -20.05
N SER A 191 -31.74 -26.39 -20.05
CA SER A 191 -31.34 -25.66 -18.85
C SER A 191 -31.91 -24.25 -18.85
N ASN A 192 -31.84 -23.57 -17.71
CA ASN A 192 -32.18 -22.15 -17.62
C ASN A 192 -31.01 -21.27 -18.11
N VAL A 193 -31.33 -20.18 -18.82
CA VAL A 193 -30.40 -19.11 -19.25
C VAL A 193 -29.58 -18.54 -18.10
N ASN A 194 -30.16 -18.39 -16.91
CA ASN A 194 -29.42 -17.93 -15.73
C ASN A 194 -28.26 -18.89 -15.37
N THR A 195 -28.43 -20.20 -15.58
CA THR A 195 -27.37 -21.20 -15.37
C THR A 195 -26.24 -21.02 -16.39
N ILE A 196 -26.58 -20.71 -17.64
CA ILE A 196 -25.60 -20.44 -18.70
C ILE A 196 -24.84 -19.14 -18.43
N HIS A 197 -25.52 -18.06 -18.01
CA HIS A 197 -24.86 -16.83 -17.59
C HIS A 197 -23.91 -17.05 -16.41
N LYS A 198 -24.30 -17.84 -15.40
CA LYS A 198 -23.41 -18.22 -14.28
C LYS A 198 -22.23 -19.08 -14.75
N ALA A 199 -22.42 -19.96 -15.74
CA ALA A 199 -21.33 -20.74 -16.33
C ALA A 199 -20.35 -19.83 -17.09
N LEU A 200 -20.83 -18.96 -17.98
CA LEU A 200 -20.02 -18.00 -18.73
C LEU A 200 -19.27 -17.03 -17.81
N SER A 201 -19.91 -16.55 -16.74
CA SER A 201 -19.25 -15.73 -15.71
C SER A 201 -18.12 -16.49 -15.00
N ARG A 202 -18.33 -17.76 -14.64
CA ARG A 202 -17.28 -18.61 -14.03
C ARG A 202 -16.14 -18.90 -15.00
N ILE A 203 -16.45 -19.19 -16.26
CA ILE A 203 -15.48 -19.42 -17.33
C ILE A 203 -14.59 -18.19 -17.51
N ARG A 204 -15.18 -16.99 -17.61
CA ARG A 204 -14.43 -15.73 -17.68
C ARG A 204 -13.52 -15.53 -16.48
N ARG A 205 -14.05 -15.70 -15.25
CA ARG A 205 -13.24 -15.59 -14.04
C ARG A 205 -12.06 -16.55 -14.02
N LYS A 206 -12.28 -17.83 -14.37
CA LYS A 206 -11.21 -18.84 -14.45
C LYS A 206 -10.17 -18.49 -15.52
N ALA A 207 -10.62 -18.02 -16.68
CA ALA A 207 -9.74 -17.62 -17.77
C ALA A 207 -8.89 -16.40 -17.37
N ASP A 208 -9.49 -15.40 -16.72
CA ASP A 208 -8.80 -14.22 -16.20
C ASP A 208 -7.79 -14.61 -15.10
N GLU A 209 -8.18 -15.45 -14.13
CA GLU A 209 -7.29 -15.94 -13.07
C GLU A 209 -6.08 -16.70 -13.66
N THR A 210 -6.32 -17.60 -14.61
CA THR A 210 -5.26 -18.40 -15.26
C THR A 210 -4.34 -17.52 -16.11
N ARG A 211 -4.90 -16.55 -16.85
CA ARG A 211 -4.12 -15.59 -17.65
C ARG A 211 -3.21 -14.76 -16.74
N ILE A 212 -3.74 -14.24 -15.64
CA ILE A 212 -2.97 -13.49 -14.64
C ILE A 212 -1.85 -14.37 -14.08
N GLU A 213 -2.14 -15.62 -13.73
CA GLU A 213 -1.13 -16.55 -13.21
C GLU A 213 0.00 -16.81 -14.22
N LEU A 214 -0.33 -17.07 -15.48
CA LEU A 214 0.66 -17.32 -16.53
C LEU A 214 1.49 -16.07 -16.86
N ASP A 215 0.87 -14.90 -16.94
CA ASP A 215 1.57 -13.62 -17.10
C ASP A 215 2.56 -13.39 -15.94
N ILE A 216 2.13 -13.62 -14.70
CA ILE A 216 3.01 -13.52 -13.52
C ILE A 216 4.17 -14.51 -13.60
N ARG A 217 3.90 -15.79 -13.90
CA ARG A 217 4.96 -16.80 -14.02
C ARG A 217 5.97 -16.45 -15.11
N SER A 218 5.49 -15.97 -16.25
CA SER A 218 6.35 -15.51 -17.35
C SER A 218 7.20 -14.33 -16.92
N ARG A 219 6.60 -13.31 -16.28
CA ARG A 219 7.34 -12.15 -15.77
C ARG A 219 8.38 -12.53 -14.73
N ILE A 220 8.04 -13.42 -13.80
CA ILE A 220 8.98 -13.94 -12.81
C ILE A 220 10.14 -14.65 -13.50
N ARG A 221 9.86 -15.48 -14.51
CA ARG A 221 10.90 -16.18 -15.27
C ARG A 221 11.86 -15.20 -15.95
N THR A 222 11.33 -14.26 -16.73
CA THR A 222 12.14 -13.23 -17.41
C THR A 222 12.94 -12.40 -16.40
N HIS A 223 12.33 -12.02 -15.28
CA HIS A 223 12.99 -11.28 -14.20
C HIS A 223 14.15 -12.07 -13.57
N ILE A 224 13.96 -13.36 -13.32
CA ILE A 224 15.01 -14.25 -12.78
C ILE A 224 16.14 -14.43 -13.79
N GLU A 225 15.83 -14.68 -15.06
CA GLU A 225 16.80 -14.87 -16.14
C GLU A 225 17.69 -13.63 -16.28
N THR A 226 17.10 -12.43 -16.27
CA THR A 226 17.86 -11.16 -16.34
C THR A 226 18.80 -10.91 -15.14
N LYS A 227 18.57 -11.57 -14.00
CA LYS A 227 19.39 -11.45 -12.79
C LYS A 227 20.33 -12.65 -12.57
N GLY A 228 20.60 -13.44 -13.60
CA GLY A 228 21.53 -14.59 -13.52
C GLY A 228 20.96 -15.78 -12.75
N GLY A 229 19.65 -16.03 -12.89
CA GLY A 229 18.91 -17.10 -12.21
C GLY A 229 19.23 -18.53 -12.64
N GLY A 230 18.33 -19.46 -12.33
CA GLY A 230 18.57 -20.91 -12.49
C GLY A 230 19.32 -21.52 -11.30
N LYS A 231 19.30 -20.83 -10.15
CA LYS A 231 19.93 -21.29 -8.92
C LYS A 231 18.93 -22.02 -8.04
N THR A 232 19.46 -22.95 -7.24
CA THR A 232 18.76 -23.52 -6.10
C THR A 232 19.65 -23.33 -4.89
N VAL A 233 19.14 -22.63 -3.87
CA VAL A 233 19.86 -22.39 -2.62
C VAL A 233 18.95 -22.79 -1.47
N VAL A 234 19.44 -23.66 -0.60
CA VAL A 234 18.70 -24.17 0.56
C VAL A 234 19.62 -24.14 1.77
N LEU A 235 19.23 -23.36 2.78
CA LEU A 235 19.90 -23.25 4.07
C LEU A 235 19.60 -24.48 4.93
N ALA A 236 20.29 -24.61 6.06
CA ALA A 236 19.95 -25.59 7.07
C ALA A 236 18.50 -25.42 7.51
N LYS A 237 17.73 -26.51 7.49
CA LYS A 237 16.31 -26.49 7.81
C LYS A 237 16.11 -26.05 9.28
N PRO A 238 15.34 -24.98 9.56
CA PRO A 238 15.06 -24.55 10.92
C PRO A 238 14.33 -25.61 11.75
N ALA A 239 14.73 -25.79 13.01
CA ALA A 239 14.18 -26.79 13.94
C ALA A 239 12.97 -26.28 14.74
N LEU A 240 11.89 -25.87 14.05
CA LEU A 240 10.73 -25.20 14.68
C LEU A 240 9.85 -26.11 15.54
N ARG A 241 9.77 -27.40 15.21
CA ARG A 241 8.77 -28.33 15.78
C ARG A 241 9.17 -28.97 17.11
N GLU A 242 10.39 -28.75 17.57
CA GLU A 242 10.93 -29.34 18.81
C GLU A 242 10.75 -28.43 20.03
N GLU A 243 10.04 -27.32 19.87
CA GLU A 243 9.87 -26.27 20.87
C GLU A 243 8.44 -26.26 21.45
N PRO A 244 8.26 -25.82 22.71
CA PRO A 244 6.93 -25.74 23.31
C PRO A 244 6.00 -24.86 22.47
N PRO A 245 4.70 -25.19 22.38
CA PRO A 245 3.77 -24.45 21.53
C PRO A 245 3.63 -23.01 22.02
N VAL A 246 3.95 -22.07 21.13
CA VAL A 246 3.75 -20.63 21.33
C VAL A 246 2.25 -20.31 21.19
N HIS A 247 1.78 -19.25 21.85
CA HIS A 247 0.39 -18.83 21.76
C HIS A 247 0.01 -18.58 20.28
N PRO A 248 -1.10 -19.15 19.74
CA PRO A 248 -1.50 -19.00 18.33
C PRO A 248 -1.81 -17.58 17.85
N GLY A 249 -1.81 -16.60 18.76
CA GLY A 249 -1.97 -15.17 18.47
C GLY A 249 -0.65 -14.39 18.49
N ALA A 250 0.49 -15.08 18.61
CA ALA A 250 1.81 -14.50 18.79
C ALA A 250 2.74 -14.78 17.60
N ALA A 251 2.20 -14.82 16.39
CA ALA A 251 2.93 -15.15 15.16
C ALA A 251 4.20 -14.33 14.93
N TYR A 252 4.17 -13.06 15.32
CA TYR A 252 5.26 -12.12 15.09
C TYR A 252 6.48 -12.36 15.99
N PRO A 253 6.37 -12.29 17.33
CA PRO A 253 7.50 -12.63 18.18
C PRO A 253 7.97 -14.07 17.94
N ASN A 254 7.07 -14.99 17.56
CA ASN A 254 7.43 -16.35 17.20
C ASN A 254 8.33 -16.42 15.95
N GLY A 255 7.92 -15.78 14.86
CA GLY A 255 8.72 -15.70 13.64
C GLY A 255 10.07 -15.03 13.86
N MET A 256 10.12 -13.94 14.62
CA MET A 256 11.38 -13.25 14.97
C MET A 256 12.29 -14.14 15.82
N TYR A 257 11.73 -14.85 16.80
CA TYR A 257 12.48 -15.73 17.68
C TYR A 257 13.14 -16.86 16.90
N HIS A 258 12.38 -17.51 16.03
CA HIS A 258 12.92 -18.55 15.19
C HIS A 258 13.90 -18.03 14.13
N MET A 259 13.73 -16.82 13.62
CA MET A 259 14.71 -16.15 12.76
C MET A 259 16.04 -15.96 13.50
N MET A 260 16.02 -15.40 14.70
CA MET A 260 17.24 -15.19 15.51
C MET A 260 17.95 -16.50 15.82
N ARG A 261 17.19 -17.56 16.14
CA ARG A 261 17.76 -18.90 16.36
C ARG A 261 18.35 -19.50 15.09
N ALA A 262 17.71 -19.32 13.93
CA ALA A 262 18.26 -19.77 12.65
C ALA A 262 19.57 -19.06 12.29
N LEU A 263 19.78 -17.83 12.78
CA LEU A 263 21.03 -17.09 12.72
C LEU A 263 22.05 -17.50 13.81
N GLY A 264 21.75 -18.54 14.59
CA GLY A 264 22.63 -19.04 15.66
C GLY A 264 22.69 -18.13 16.90
N LYS A 265 21.75 -17.19 17.06
CA LYS A 265 21.74 -16.29 18.23
C LYS A 265 21.10 -16.98 19.45
N PRO A 266 21.74 -16.93 20.63
CA PRO A 266 21.24 -17.57 21.84
C PRO A 266 20.19 -16.69 22.53
N VAL A 267 19.04 -16.48 21.88
CA VAL A 267 17.96 -15.64 22.41
C VAL A 267 16.87 -16.49 23.08
N THR A 268 16.21 -15.95 24.09
CA THR A 268 14.98 -16.54 24.65
C THR A 268 13.74 -15.95 23.97
N LEU A 269 12.61 -16.66 24.08
CA LEU A 269 11.34 -16.12 23.59
C LEU A 269 10.92 -14.84 24.35
N ALA A 270 11.22 -14.76 25.65
CA ALA A 270 10.94 -13.58 26.46
C ALA A 270 11.83 -12.40 26.03
N GLU A 271 13.12 -12.63 25.74
CA GLU A 271 14.01 -11.62 25.17
C GLU A 271 13.44 -11.03 23.87
N VAL A 272 13.05 -11.89 22.93
CA VAL A 272 12.54 -11.47 21.62
C VAL A 272 11.20 -10.75 21.75
N THR A 273 10.27 -11.29 22.54
CA THR A 273 8.95 -10.68 22.77
C THR A 273 9.08 -9.35 23.53
N GLY A 274 10.04 -9.25 24.45
CA GLY A 274 10.32 -8.04 25.21
C GLY A 274 10.99 -6.95 24.38
N TYR A 275 12.16 -7.20 23.78
CA TYR A 275 12.86 -6.19 22.97
C TYR A 275 12.08 -5.76 21.73
N SER A 276 11.27 -6.64 21.14
CA SER A 276 10.37 -6.23 20.04
C SER A 276 9.28 -5.25 20.47
N GLY A 277 9.05 -5.08 21.78
CA GLY A 277 7.98 -4.29 22.35
C GLY A 277 6.64 -5.03 22.44
N TYR A 278 6.52 -6.21 21.82
CA TYR A 278 5.27 -6.97 21.69
C TYR A 278 4.71 -7.42 23.05
N ALA A 279 5.57 -7.69 24.03
CA ALA A 279 5.18 -8.08 25.39
C ALA A 279 4.34 -7.00 26.11
N PHE A 280 4.47 -5.73 25.71
CA PHE A 280 3.92 -4.57 26.40
C PHE A 280 2.75 -3.91 25.68
N VAL A 281 2.36 -4.44 24.52
CA VAL A 281 1.34 -3.81 23.68
C VAL A 281 -0.06 -4.22 24.14
N LEU A 282 -0.98 -3.25 24.09
CA LEU A 282 -2.41 -3.43 24.33
C LEU A 282 -3.18 -2.53 23.37
N ASN A 283 -3.85 -3.13 22.40
CA ASN A 283 -4.77 -2.43 21.50
C ASN A 283 -6.16 -3.05 21.57
N VAL A 284 -7.18 -2.21 21.62
CA VAL A 284 -8.57 -2.65 21.52
C VAL A 284 -9.32 -1.81 20.51
N ARG A 285 -10.19 -2.44 19.72
CA ARG A 285 -11.10 -1.70 18.85
C ARG A 285 -12.06 -0.87 19.72
N ARG A 286 -12.35 0.37 19.34
CA ARG A 286 -13.39 1.17 19.98
C ARG A 286 -14.75 0.55 19.71
N SER A 287 -15.70 0.70 20.63
CA SER A 287 -17.10 0.23 20.53
C SER A 287 -17.36 -1.28 20.57
N THR A 288 -16.37 -2.15 20.35
CA THR A 288 -16.50 -3.61 20.50
C THR A 288 -15.12 -4.28 20.67
N ILE A 289 -15.05 -5.44 21.32
CA ILE A 289 -13.81 -6.18 21.55
C ILE A 289 -13.75 -7.41 20.65
N GLY A 290 -13.31 -7.19 19.40
CA GLY A 290 -13.12 -8.25 18.41
C GLY A 290 -11.75 -8.92 18.48
N ALA A 291 -11.62 -10.09 17.86
CA ALA A 291 -10.40 -10.91 17.81
C ALA A 291 -9.22 -10.24 17.08
N GLU A 292 -9.51 -9.26 16.24
CA GLU A 292 -8.54 -8.46 15.50
C GLU A 292 -7.90 -7.34 16.34
N SER A 293 -8.39 -7.08 17.55
CA SER A 293 -7.89 -6.01 18.44
C SER A 293 -6.36 -5.98 18.59
N PRO A 294 -5.68 -7.13 18.80
CA PRO A 294 -4.23 -7.16 18.92
C PRO A 294 -3.51 -7.00 17.58
N MET A 295 -4.20 -6.84 16.45
CA MET A 295 -3.58 -6.66 15.13
C MET A 295 -3.75 -5.22 14.62
N LEU A 296 -4.29 -4.31 15.44
CA LEU A 296 -4.60 -2.92 15.08
C LEU A 296 -3.42 -1.96 15.32
N TRP A 297 -2.30 -2.14 14.62
CA TRP A 297 -1.14 -1.24 14.65
C TRP A 297 -0.51 -1.07 13.26
N ASP A 298 0.40 -0.10 13.12
CA ASP A 298 1.21 0.07 11.90
C ASP A 298 2.31 -1.00 11.83
N TRP A 299 2.12 -1.99 10.96
CA TRP A 299 2.98 -3.16 10.82
C TRP A 299 4.42 -2.81 10.43
N ASP A 300 4.57 -1.84 9.54
CA ASP A 300 5.86 -1.33 9.05
C ASP A 300 6.77 -0.88 10.19
N THR A 301 6.23 0.01 11.02
CA THR A 301 6.93 0.60 12.15
C THR A 301 7.12 -0.43 13.25
N PHE A 302 6.13 -1.30 13.47
CA PHE A 302 6.18 -2.24 14.58
C PHE A 302 7.33 -3.25 14.44
N LEU A 303 7.44 -3.90 13.28
CA LEU A 303 8.40 -4.99 13.06
C LEU A 303 9.82 -4.51 12.81
N SER A 304 9.98 -3.43 12.03
CA SER A 304 11.29 -2.84 11.74
C SER A 304 11.99 -2.40 13.03
N ASN A 305 11.24 -1.79 13.95
CA ASN A 305 11.76 -1.41 15.27
C ASN A 305 12.00 -2.61 16.18
N GLY A 306 11.27 -3.71 15.97
CA GLY A 306 11.53 -4.95 16.68
C GLY A 306 12.92 -5.51 16.37
N PHE A 307 13.28 -5.61 15.09
CA PHE A 307 14.63 -6.03 14.68
C PHE A 307 15.70 -5.02 15.12
N LEU A 308 15.41 -3.72 15.03
CA LEU A 308 16.32 -2.67 15.49
C LEU A 308 16.65 -2.81 16.99
N ASN A 309 15.64 -3.07 17.81
CA ASN A 309 15.84 -3.30 19.25
C ASN A 309 16.59 -4.59 19.55
N LEU A 310 16.46 -5.60 18.70
CA LEU A 310 17.28 -6.82 18.77
C LEU A 310 18.72 -6.62 18.28
N GLY A 311 19.04 -5.46 17.71
CA GLY A 311 20.39 -5.11 17.28
C GLY A 311 20.66 -5.34 15.80
N PHE A 312 19.62 -5.40 14.95
CA PHE A 312 19.74 -5.64 13.52
C PHE A 312 19.03 -4.57 12.70
N HIS A 313 19.59 -4.27 11.53
CA HIS A 313 18.82 -3.66 10.44
C HIS A 313 17.79 -4.67 9.90
N SER A 314 16.77 -4.20 9.19
CA SER A 314 15.82 -5.07 8.50
C SER A 314 15.41 -4.46 7.16
N ARG A 315 15.02 -5.31 6.21
CA ARG A 315 14.34 -4.91 4.97
C ARG A 315 13.01 -5.66 4.91
N TYR A 316 11.99 -5.04 4.31
CA TYR A 316 10.69 -5.67 4.21
C TYR A 316 9.91 -5.21 2.97
N VAL A 317 8.81 -5.91 2.71
CA VAL A 317 7.79 -5.56 1.72
C VAL A 317 6.43 -5.73 2.37
N ASP A 318 5.59 -4.69 2.30
CA ASP A 318 4.21 -4.66 2.80
C ASP A 318 3.21 -4.38 1.66
N TYR A 319 2.06 -5.06 1.68
CA TYR A 319 0.91 -4.85 0.82
C TYR A 319 -0.42 -4.82 1.59
N GLN A 320 -0.60 -3.96 2.60
CA GLN A 320 -1.81 -3.96 3.42
C GLN A 320 -2.99 -3.14 2.85
N HIS A 321 -2.78 -2.21 1.90
CA HIS A 321 -3.76 -1.13 1.70
C HIS A 321 -4.47 -1.06 0.34
N TYR A 322 -4.28 -2.04 -0.54
CA TYR A 322 -4.93 -2.02 -1.86
C TYR A 322 -6.09 -3.02 -1.97
N LYS A 323 -7.13 -2.84 -1.16
CA LYS A 323 -8.40 -3.58 -1.30
C LYS A 323 -9.06 -3.41 -2.69
N ASN A 324 -8.63 -2.43 -3.49
CA ASN A 324 -9.20 -2.12 -4.80
C ASN A 324 -8.23 -2.23 -6.00
N ALA A 325 -6.99 -2.70 -5.83
CA ALA A 325 -6.08 -2.87 -6.97
C ALA A 325 -6.30 -4.23 -7.65
N GLY A 326 -7.33 -4.34 -8.49
CA GLY A 326 -7.28 -5.31 -9.58
C GLY A 326 -5.98 -5.09 -10.36
N SER A 327 -5.19 -6.16 -10.55
CA SER A 327 -3.98 -6.22 -11.40
C SER A 327 -3.22 -4.89 -11.62
N SER A 328 -2.80 -4.20 -10.55
CA SER A 328 -2.03 -2.97 -10.72
C SER A 328 -0.55 -3.28 -11.01
N PRO A 329 0.15 -2.47 -11.82
CA PRO A 329 1.60 -2.58 -12.02
C PRO A 329 2.39 -2.64 -10.70
N HIS A 330 1.92 -1.93 -9.66
CA HIS A 330 2.51 -1.92 -8.33
C HIS A 330 2.51 -3.30 -7.65
N LYS A 331 1.45 -4.10 -7.81
CA LYS A 331 1.39 -5.44 -7.20
C LYS A 331 2.42 -6.39 -7.79
N THR A 332 2.60 -6.34 -9.10
CA THR A 332 3.63 -7.14 -9.80
C THR A 332 5.04 -6.66 -9.43
N ARG A 333 5.23 -5.34 -9.29
CA ARG A 333 6.49 -4.75 -8.83
C ARG A 333 6.88 -5.23 -7.43
N ASN A 334 5.96 -5.15 -6.48
CA ASN A 334 6.23 -5.52 -5.08
C ASN A 334 6.49 -7.03 -4.92
N LEU A 335 5.77 -7.86 -5.67
CA LEU A 335 6.06 -9.29 -5.81
C LEU A 335 7.51 -9.56 -6.19
N LEU A 336 7.96 -8.98 -7.32
CA LEU A 336 9.29 -9.25 -7.86
C LEU A 336 10.37 -8.74 -6.92
N PHE A 337 10.12 -7.60 -6.26
CA PHE A 337 11.01 -7.06 -5.25
C PHE A 337 11.10 -7.94 -3.99
N ALA A 338 9.97 -8.45 -3.49
CA ALA A 338 9.98 -9.40 -2.38
C ALA A 338 10.75 -10.66 -2.73
N LEU A 339 10.58 -11.18 -3.94
CA LEU A 339 11.31 -12.34 -4.43
C LEU A 339 12.82 -12.08 -4.46
N ASP A 340 13.25 -10.93 -5.00
CA ASP A 340 14.66 -10.55 -5.01
C ASP A 340 15.23 -10.40 -3.61
N MET A 341 14.52 -9.71 -2.72
CA MET A 341 14.92 -9.51 -1.33
C MET A 341 15.10 -10.84 -0.59
N ILE A 342 14.17 -11.79 -0.77
CA ILE A 342 14.24 -13.12 -0.18
C ILE A 342 15.44 -13.89 -0.76
N ARG A 343 15.63 -13.88 -2.09
CA ARG A 343 16.75 -14.57 -2.76
C ARG A 343 18.10 -14.01 -2.31
N GLU A 344 18.27 -12.69 -2.31
CA GLU A 344 19.48 -12.00 -1.85
C GLU A 344 19.82 -12.33 -0.40
N SER A 345 18.80 -12.40 0.47
CA SER A 345 18.98 -12.76 1.88
C SER A 345 19.44 -14.21 2.03
N ILE A 346 18.78 -15.14 1.33
CA ILE A 346 19.11 -16.57 1.36
C ILE A 346 20.50 -16.82 0.79
N ASP A 347 20.90 -16.13 -0.28
CA ASP A 347 22.24 -16.21 -0.85
C ASP A 347 23.32 -15.77 0.16
N LYS A 348 22.98 -14.87 1.09
CA LYS A 348 23.85 -14.45 2.21
C LYS A 348 23.81 -15.38 3.43
N GLY A 349 23.03 -16.47 3.37
CA GLY A 349 22.86 -17.39 4.49
C GLY A 349 21.81 -16.95 5.52
N VAL A 350 21.00 -15.93 5.22
CA VAL A 350 20.00 -15.36 6.14
C VAL A 350 18.60 -15.74 5.67
N PRO A 351 17.79 -16.47 6.47
CA PRO A 351 16.40 -16.77 6.13
C PRO A 351 15.54 -15.51 5.98
N ALA A 352 14.37 -15.65 5.40
CA ALA A 352 13.34 -14.60 5.36
C ALA A 352 12.09 -15.00 6.17
N LEU A 353 11.29 -14.04 6.62
CA LEU A 353 9.95 -14.26 7.14
C LEU A 353 8.92 -13.89 6.06
N LEU A 354 7.89 -14.72 5.92
CA LEU A 354 6.80 -14.50 4.97
C LEU A 354 5.46 -14.79 5.64
N SER A 355 4.59 -13.79 5.71
CA SER A 355 3.23 -13.94 6.22
C SER A 355 2.34 -14.69 5.24
N GLY A 356 1.40 -15.49 5.77
CA GLY A 356 0.37 -16.12 4.96
C GLY A 356 0.89 -17.18 3.99
N ALA A 357 2.14 -17.61 4.15
CA ALA A 357 2.80 -18.49 3.20
C ALA A 357 2.22 -19.91 3.26
N ILE A 358 2.10 -20.46 4.48
CA ILE A 358 1.59 -21.81 4.75
C ILE A 358 0.27 -21.68 5.52
N SER A 359 0.33 -21.08 6.72
CA SER A 359 -0.80 -20.75 7.59
C SER A 359 -0.91 -19.23 7.78
N TYR A 360 -1.75 -18.77 8.71
CA TYR A 360 -1.84 -17.35 9.11
C TYR A 360 -0.58 -16.83 9.84
N GLU A 361 0.34 -17.72 10.21
CA GLU A 361 1.58 -17.39 10.92
C GLU A 361 2.68 -16.85 9.99
N LEU A 362 3.73 -16.26 10.56
CA LEU A 362 4.96 -15.92 9.82
C LEU A 362 5.78 -17.19 9.56
N ALA A 363 5.86 -17.62 8.31
CA ALA A 363 6.70 -18.74 7.90
C ALA A 363 8.15 -18.29 7.69
N LEU A 364 9.09 -19.16 8.08
CA LEU A 364 10.51 -19.01 7.73
C LEU A 364 10.77 -19.58 6.34
N ILE A 365 11.29 -18.73 5.46
CA ILE A 365 11.77 -19.10 4.14
C ILE A 365 13.27 -19.33 4.23
N TYR A 366 13.67 -20.59 4.03
CA TYR A 366 15.06 -21.03 4.21
C TYR A 366 15.68 -21.51 2.89
N GLY A 367 14.99 -21.34 1.77
CA GLY A 367 15.54 -21.69 0.46
C GLY A 367 14.64 -21.28 -0.70
N TYR A 368 15.18 -21.37 -1.91
CA TYR A 368 14.46 -21.17 -3.15
C TYR A 368 14.98 -22.07 -4.28
N ASP A 369 14.17 -22.31 -5.30
CA ASP A 369 14.49 -23.07 -6.52
C ASP A 369 13.90 -22.31 -7.71
N ASP A 370 14.77 -21.67 -8.50
CA ASP A 370 14.39 -20.82 -9.63
C ASP A 370 13.82 -21.63 -10.81
N GLU A 371 14.32 -22.85 -11.04
CA GLU A 371 13.83 -23.71 -12.14
C GLU A 371 12.40 -24.17 -11.88
N LYS A 372 12.11 -24.55 -10.63
CA LYS A 372 10.76 -24.95 -10.21
C LYS A 372 9.89 -23.78 -9.80
N GLN A 373 10.44 -22.57 -9.70
CA GLN A 373 9.79 -21.35 -9.21
C GLN A 373 9.11 -21.53 -7.84
N VAL A 374 9.84 -22.07 -6.85
CA VAL A 374 9.32 -22.34 -5.51
C VAL A 374 10.23 -21.82 -4.39
N LEU A 375 9.62 -21.37 -3.30
CA LEU A 375 10.25 -21.08 -2.01
C LEU A 375 10.12 -22.30 -1.08
N PHE A 376 11.16 -22.58 -0.30
CA PHE A 376 11.13 -23.58 0.77
C PHE A 376 10.74 -22.89 2.07
N ALA A 377 9.58 -23.24 2.60
CA ALA A 377 8.97 -22.58 3.75
C ALA A 377 8.73 -23.56 4.90
N ILE A 378 8.79 -23.06 6.13
CA ILE A 378 8.45 -23.81 7.33
C ILE A 378 7.80 -22.89 8.35
N ASP A 379 6.72 -23.36 8.98
CA ASP A 379 6.10 -22.75 10.15
C ASP A 379 5.87 -23.86 11.22
N PRO A 380 5.30 -23.54 12.40
CA PRO A 380 5.02 -24.56 13.42
C PRO A 380 4.08 -25.67 12.95
N GLN A 381 3.22 -25.42 11.95
CA GLN A 381 2.21 -26.36 11.47
C GLN A 381 2.77 -27.27 10.36
N ALA A 382 3.43 -26.72 9.35
CA ALA A 382 3.87 -27.45 8.17
C ALA A 382 5.23 -27.00 7.62
N CYS A 383 5.82 -27.87 6.78
CA CYS A 383 7.01 -27.58 5.99
C CYS A 383 6.67 -27.88 4.53
N GLU A 384 6.64 -26.84 3.69
CA GLU A 384 6.06 -26.92 2.35
C GLU A 384 6.90 -26.16 1.33
N ARG A 385 6.69 -26.50 0.06
CA ARG A 385 7.20 -25.73 -1.08
C ARG A 385 6.08 -24.84 -1.58
N ILE A 386 6.36 -23.55 -1.68
CA ILE A 386 5.36 -22.54 -2.03
C ILE A 386 5.73 -21.93 -3.39
N PRO A 387 4.82 -21.93 -4.38
CA PRO A 387 5.09 -21.31 -5.68
C PRO A 387 5.40 -19.81 -5.55
N TYR A 388 6.33 -19.28 -6.36
CA TYR A 388 6.60 -17.82 -6.40
C TYR A 388 5.34 -17.00 -6.71
N SER A 389 4.40 -17.55 -7.48
CA SER A 389 3.12 -16.90 -7.78
C SER A 389 2.25 -16.64 -6.54
N SER A 390 2.44 -17.38 -5.43
CA SER A 390 1.68 -17.18 -4.20
C SER A 390 1.94 -15.82 -3.56
N LEU A 391 3.12 -15.24 -3.77
CA LEU A 391 3.46 -13.89 -3.33
C LEU A 391 2.56 -12.83 -4.01
N TYR A 392 1.91 -13.17 -5.12
CA TYR A 392 0.93 -12.32 -5.79
C TYR A 392 -0.51 -12.71 -5.48
N THR A 393 -0.83 -14.01 -5.56
CA THR A 393 -2.21 -14.48 -5.45
C THR A 393 -2.66 -14.72 -4.01
N GLY A 394 -1.70 -14.80 -3.08
CA GLY A 394 -1.91 -15.36 -1.75
C GLY A 394 -1.76 -16.88 -1.72
N SER A 395 -1.57 -17.44 -0.52
CA SER A 395 -1.67 -18.89 -0.30
C SER A 395 -3.11 -19.36 -0.51
N PRO A 396 -3.33 -20.45 -1.27
CA PRO A 396 -4.66 -21.02 -1.50
C PRO A 396 -5.28 -21.68 -0.26
N LYS A 397 -4.47 -21.92 0.79
CA LYS A 397 -4.91 -22.54 2.06
C LYS A 397 -5.46 -21.53 3.07
N VAL A 398 -5.20 -20.24 2.84
CA VAL A 398 -5.66 -19.12 3.66
C VAL A 398 -6.80 -18.43 2.91
N ASP A 399 -7.85 -17.99 3.61
CA ASP A 399 -9.02 -17.36 2.97
C ASP A 399 -8.60 -16.27 1.96
N LYS A 400 -9.07 -16.38 0.71
CA LYS A 400 -8.70 -15.51 -0.43
C LYS A 400 -8.97 -14.02 -0.18
N ALA A 401 -9.83 -13.69 0.79
CA ALA A 401 -10.09 -12.30 1.18
C ALA A 401 -8.95 -11.70 2.05
N ILE A 402 -8.26 -12.53 2.84
CA ILE A 402 -7.20 -12.14 3.78
C ILE A 402 -5.81 -12.40 3.16
N SER A 403 -5.69 -13.49 2.40
CA SER A 403 -4.47 -14.00 1.75
C SER A 403 -3.87 -13.09 0.66
N ARG A 404 -4.51 -11.97 0.29
CA ARG A 404 -4.01 -11.07 -0.77
C ARG A 404 -2.92 -10.12 -0.32
N GLU A 405 -2.65 -10.05 0.98
CA GLU A 405 -1.64 -9.18 1.58
C GLU A 405 -0.29 -9.92 1.60
N LEU A 406 0.76 -9.26 1.09
CA LEU A 406 2.13 -9.76 1.04
C LEU A 406 2.94 -9.05 2.10
N TYR A 407 3.42 -9.82 3.10
CA TYR A 407 4.42 -9.35 4.04
C TYR A 407 5.65 -10.23 4.00
N ALA A 408 6.76 -9.68 3.51
CA ALA A 408 8.04 -10.35 3.53
C ALA A 408 9.03 -9.51 4.36
N PHE A 409 9.81 -10.14 5.23
CA PHE A 409 10.83 -9.47 6.04
C PHE A 409 12.15 -10.25 5.96
N VAL A 410 13.26 -9.54 5.89
CA VAL A 410 14.60 -10.13 6.00
C VAL A 410 15.40 -9.39 7.05
N CYS A 411 16.18 -10.14 7.82
CA CYS A 411 17.14 -9.58 8.75
C CYS A 411 18.32 -9.01 7.96
N GLY A 412 18.71 -7.77 8.26
CA GLY A 412 19.86 -7.10 7.66
C GLY A 412 21.12 -7.27 8.50
N ASP A 413 22.08 -6.37 8.28
CA ASP A 413 23.33 -6.35 9.04
C ASP A 413 23.11 -5.99 10.52
N GLU A 414 24.01 -6.44 11.39
CA GLU A 414 24.03 -6.02 12.79
C GLU A 414 24.30 -4.52 12.91
N LEU A 415 23.68 -3.88 13.90
CA LEU A 415 24.01 -2.52 14.29
C LEU A 415 25.46 -2.45 14.79
N ASP A 416 26.03 -1.24 14.77
CA ASP A 416 27.34 -1.00 15.39
C ASP A 416 27.35 -1.39 16.89
N GLU A 417 28.55 -1.61 17.42
CA GLU A 417 28.76 -2.08 18.79
C GLU A 417 28.14 -1.15 19.84
N GLU A 418 28.22 0.16 19.63
CA GLU A 418 27.64 1.16 20.53
C GLU A 418 26.11 1.02 20.61
N ARG A 419 25.43 0.93 19.47
CA ARG A 419 23.97 0.79 19.39
C ARG A 419 23.46 -0.57 19.87
N ARG A 420 24.31 -1.59 19.94
CA ARG A 420 23.96 -2.91 20.48
C ARG A 420 24.11 -3.01 22.00
N ARG A 421 24.71 -2.01 22.66
CA ARG A 421 24.87 -2.03 24.12
C ARG A 421 23.53 -2.19 24.84
N PRO A 422 23.47 -2.98 25.94
CA PRO A 422 22.23 -3.26 26.66
C PRO A 422 21.44 -2.00 27.08
N ALA A 423 22.13 -0.97 27.58
CA ALA A 423 21.51 0.31 27.92
C ALA A 423 20.80 0.98 26.73
N HIS A 424 21.42 0.98 25.55
CA HIS A 424 20.82 1.55 24.33
C HIS A 424 19.60 0.76 23.87
N LYS A 425 19.68 -0.58 23.90
CA LYS A 425 18.52 -1.44 23.59
C LYS A 425 17.35 -1.14 24.53
N LEU A 426 17.61 -0.98 25.82
CA LEU A 426 16.59 -0.69 26.83
C LEU A 426 16.01 0.71 26.70
N VAL A 427 16.82 1.74 26.43
CA VAL A 427 16.32 3.10 26.19
C VAL A 427 15.33 3.10 25.02
N ARG A 428 15.72 2.52 23.87
CA ARG A 428 14.83 2.41 22.69
C ARG A 428 13.53 1.65 23.01
N LEU A 429 13.63 0.56 23.76
CA LEU A 429 12.46 -0.20 24.20
C LEU A 429 11.55 0.63 25.12
N LEU A 430 12.11 1.23 26.18
CA LEU A 430 11.37 1.94 27.22
C LEU A 430 10.63 3.16 26.64
N GLU A 431 11.30 3.96 25.79
CA GLU A 431 10.66 5.08 25.11
C GLU A 431 9.42 4.66 24.32
N ARG A 432 9.51 3.54 23.61
CA ARG A 432 8.40 2.99 22.83
C ARG A 432 7.27 2.47 23.72
N VAL A 433 7.60 1.69 24.74
CA VAL A 433 6.59 1.12 25.66
C VAL A 433 5.84 2.21 26.42
N ILE A 434 6.55 3.23 26.91
CA ILE A 434 5.95 4.36 27.61
C ILE A 434 5.04 5.15 26.65
N ARG A 435 5.50 5.44 25.43
CA ARG A 435 4.68 6.11 24.41
C ARG A 435 3.41 5.33 24.10
N HIS A 436 3.53 4.02 23.90
CA HIS A 436 2.38 3.16 23.66
C HIS A 436 1.38 3.25 24.81
N ALA A 437 1.86 3.14 26.06
CA ALA A 437 1.05 3.26 27.27
C ALA A 437 0.31 4.61 27.34
N ASP A 438 0.95 5.70 26.90
CA ASP A 438 0.41 7.05 26.85
C ASP A 438 -0.55 7.28 25.65
N GLY A 439 -0.72 6.29 24.77
CA GLY A 439 -1.58 6.37 23.59
C GLY A 439 -0.99 7.17 22.43
N GLY A 440 0.34 7.27 22.37
CA GLY A 440 1.08 8.02 21.34
C GLY A 440 1.31 7.27 20.03
N ASP A 441 0.94 5.98 19.94
CA ASP A 441 1.12 5.19 18.73
C ASP A 441 0.02 5.51 17.70
N TYR A 442 0.42 5.60 16.43
CA TYR A 442 -0.51 5.72 15.31
C TYR A 442 -1.23 4.40 15.06
N THR A 443 -2.55 4.47 14.87
CA THR A 443 -3.37 3.30 14.59
C THR A 443 -4.32 3.54 13.42
N PHE A 444 -4.36 2.60 12.47
CA PHE A 444 -5.10 2.72 11.21
C PHE A 444 -6.64 2.69 11.37
N MET A 445 -7.14 2.18 12.49
CA MET A 445 -8.57 2.04 12.79
C MET A 445 -8.94 2.84 14.05
N PRO A 446 -10.23 3.12 14.32
CA PRO A 446 -10.66 3.67 15.60
C PRO A 446 -10.42 2.64 16.71
N CYS A 447 -9.21 2.64 17.25
CA CYS A 447 -8.82 1.85 18.42
C CYS A 447 -8.27 2.76 19.51
N ALA A 448 -8.14 2.18 20.70
CA ALA A 448 -7.36 2.75 21.79
C ALA A 448 -6.18 1.80 22.06
N GLY A 449 -5.01 2.41 22.22
CA GLY A 449 -3.78 1.73 22.62
C GLY A 449 -3.38 2.08 24.04
N GLY A 450 -2.51 1.26 24.64
CA GLY A 450 -1.93 1.51 25.95
C GLY A 450 -2.96 1.46 27.09
N LEU A 451 -2.76 2.28 28.12
CA LEU A 451 -3.60 2.26 29.33
C LEU A 451 -5.06 2.63 29.02
N ARG A 452 -5.28 3.51 28.04
CA ARG A 452 -6.64 3.91 27.60
C ARG A 452 -7.43 2.76 26.98
N ALA A 453 -6.77 1.70 26.53
CA ALA A 453 -7.45 0.52 26.00
C ALA A 453 -8.28 -0.20 27.08
N TYR A 454 -7.89 -0.13 28.36
CA TYR A 454 -8.69 -0.69 29.45
C TYR A 454 -10.03 0.03 29.60
N ASP A 455 -10.06 1.35 29.46
CA ASP A 455 -11.29 2.14 29.54
C ASP A 455 -12.28 1.75 28.43
N GLU A 456 -11.80 1.59 27.20
CA GLU A 456 -12.62 1.12 26.07
C GLU A 456 -13.10 -0.33 26.27
N TRP A 457 -12.25 -1.20 26.82
CA TRP A 457 -12.62 -2.58 27.12
C TRP A 457 -13.71 -2.66 28.20
N ILE A 458 -13.57 -1.86 29.26
CA ILE A 458 -14.58 -1.74 30.31
C ILE A 458 -15.89 -1.18 29.74
N ALA A 459 -15.81 -0.12 28.93
CA ALA A 459 -16.98 0.49 28.30
C ALA A 459 -17.71 -0.52 27.39
N ALA A 460 -16.99 -1.37 26.66
CA ALA A 460 -17.62 -2.42 25.85
C ALA A 460 -18.40 -3.43 26.71
N PHE A 461 -17.87 -3.82 27.88
CA PHE A 461 -18.61 -4.66 28.82
C PHE A 461 -19.85 -3.95 29.35
N GLU A 462 -19.74 -2.68 29.76
CA GLU A 462 -20.85 -1.87 30.28
C GLU A 462 -21.97 -1.71 29.25
N ASN A 463 -21.60 -1.48 27.98
CA ASN A 463 -22.53 -1.31 26.86
C ASN A 463 -23.03 -2.63 26.27
N GLY A 464 -22.48 -3.78 26.69
CA GLY A 464 -22.87 -5.10 26.20
C GLY A 464 -22.48 -5.36 24.74
N THR A 465 -21.41 -4.72 24.24
CA THR A 465 -20.95 -4.84 22.85
C THR A 465 -19.74 -5.77 22.67
N VAL A 466 -19.35 -6.47 23.73
CA VAL A 466 -18.23 -7.43 23.72
C VAL A 466 -18.56 -8.62 22.81
N ASP A 467 -17.68 -8.92 21.85
CA ASP A 467 -17.72 -10.18 21.12
C ASP A 467 -17.12 -11.29 22.00
N PRO A 468 -17.86 -12.38 22.32
CA PRO A 468 -17.39 -13.41 23.23
C PRO A 468 -16.07 -14.07 22.80
N LEU A 469 -15.95 -14.42 21.51
CA LEU A 469 -14.76 -15.07 20.98
C LEU A 469 -13.57 -14.12 20.96
N GLY A 470 -13.77 -12.89 20.49
CA GLY A 470 -12.77 -11.84 20.45
C GLY A 470 -12.23 -11.51 21.84
N ASN A 471 -13.11 -11.35 22.83
CA ASN A 471 -12.71 -11.12 24.22
C ASN A 471 -11.87 -12.26 24.81
N ALA A 472 -12.30 -13.52 24.62
CA ALA A 472 -11.54 -14.67 25.12
C ALA A 472 -10.17 -14.79 24.44
N SER A 473 -10.10 -14.56 23.12
CA SER A 473 -8.85 -14.53 22.36
C SER A 473 -7.90 -13.45 22.87
N ASN A 474 -8.41 -12.22 23.08
CA ASN A 474 -7.61 -11.09 23.56
C ASN A 474 -7.13 -11.30 25.00
N ALA A 475 -8.00 -11.80 25.90
CA ALA A 475 -7.62 -12.11 27.28
C ALA A 475 -6.53 -13.19 27.34
N ALA A 476 -6.63 -14.21 26.48
CA ALA A 476 -5.62 -15.26 26.37
C ALA A 476 -4.27 -14.71 25.89
N LEU A 477 -4.27 -13.95 24.78
CA LEU A 477 -3.06 -13.39 24.21
C LEU A 477 -2.41 -12.37 25.15
N TYR A 478 -3.15 -11.38 25.65
CA TYR A 478 -2.58 -10.33 26.51
C TYR A 478 -2.09 -10.89 27.84
N GLY A 479 -2.78 -11.88 28.41
CA GLY A 479 -2.28 -12.60 29.60
C GLY A 479 -0.93 -13.28 29.37
N TRP A 480 -0.79 -13.96 28.22
CA TRP A 480 0.47 -14.57 27.81
C TRP A 480 1.57 -13.52 27.55
N LEU A 481 1.23 -12.39 26.94
CA LEU A 481 2.19 -11.30 26.70
C LEU A 481 2.73 -10.68 27.99
N ARG A 482 1.88 -10.50 29.01
CA ARG A 482 2.34 -10.01 30.32
C ARG A 482 3.16 -11.04 31.08
N GLU A 483 2.92 -12.33 30.84
CA GLU A 483 3.83 -13.39 31.32
C GLU A 483 5.22 -13.25 30.68
N GLN A 484 5.29 -13.03 29.35
CA GLN A 484 6.56 -12.78 28.66
C GLN A 484 7.23 -11.49 29.14
N ALA A 485 6.46 -10.42 29.41
CA ALA A 485 6.97 -9.17 29.96
C ALA A 485 7.62 -9.37 31.34
N ALA A 486 6.99 -10.15 32.23
CA ALA A 486 7.55 -10.46 33.54
C ALA A 486 8.86 -11.25 33.42
N ARG A 487 8.88 -12.31 32.59
CA ARG A 487 10.09 -13.11 32.32
C ARG A 487 11.21 -12.27 31.71
N PHE A 488 10.88 -11.37 30.78
CA PHE A 488 11.85 -10.46 30.17
C PHE A 488 12.55 -9.61 31.24
N TRP A 489 11.80 -8.96 32.14
CA TRP A 489 12.39 -8.12 33.18
C TRP A 489 13.16 -8.92 34.24
N GLU A 490 12.73 -10.15 34.52
CA GLU A 490 13.46 -11.11 35.36
C GLU A 490 14.86 -11.40 34.76
N GLU A 491 14.91 -11.82 33.50
CA GLU A 491 16.16 -12.08 32.77
C GLU A 491 17.08 -10.86 32.75
N ARG A 492 16.57 -9.67 32.38
CA ARG A 492 17.38 -8.44 32.32
C ARG A 492 17.92 -8.03 33.69
N ALA A 493 17.14 -8.23 34.76
CA ALA A 493 17.60 -7.95 36.12
C ALA A 493 18.69 -8.92 36.59
N GLU A 494 18.62 -10.19 36.17
CA GLU A 494 19.63 -11.22 36.45
C GLU A 494 20.93 -10.99 35.67
N GLU A 495 20.84 -10.68 34.38
CA GLU A 495 22.00 -10.28 33.56
C GLU A 495 22.69 -9.06 34.16
N ASN A 496 21.91 -8.08 34.61
CA ASN A 496 22.45 -6.91 35.28
C ASN A 496 23.13 -7.23 36.61
N ALA A 497 22.60 -8.20 37.36
CA ALA A 497 23.23 -8.65 38.60
C ALA A 497 24.54 -9.40 38.36
N ARG A 498 24.67 -10.11 37.22
CA ARG A 498 25.89 -10.82 36.81
C ARG A 498 26.98 -9.90 36.24
N GLY A 499 26.66 -8.62 35.98
CA GLY A 499 27.59 -7.65 35.40
C GLY A 499 27.73 -7.75 33.88
N GLU A 500 26.82 -8.46 33.22
CA GLU A 500 26.82 -8.70 31.76
C GLU A 500 26.23 -7.54 30.96
N SER A 501 25.71 -6.50 31.64
CA SER A 501 24.90 -5.43 31.04
C SER A 501 25.62 -4.09 30.82
N ASP A 502 26.95 -4.07 30.77
CA ASP A 502 27.78 -2.85 30.59
C ASP A 502 27.36 -1.65 31.46
N GLY A 503 27.48 -1.80 32.79
CA GLY A 503 27.54 -0.64 33.69
C GLY A 503 26.22 -0.06 34.19
N MET A 504 25.08 -0.72 33.98
CA MET A 504 23.81 -0.32 34.63
C MET A 504 23.83 -0.66 36.14
N GLY A 505 23.56 0.35 36.96
CA GLY A 505 23.71 0.30 38.40
C GLY A 505 22.66 -0.55 39.13
N ARG A 506 22.88 -0.79 40.43
CA ARG A 506 21.93 -1.56 41.28
C ARG A 506 20.51 -0.97 41.29
N LYS A 507 20.38 0.35 41.07
CA LYS A 507 19.09 1.05 41.01
C LYS A 507 18.28 0.61 39.78
N ALA A 508 18.93 0.49 38.62
CA ALA A 508 18.29 0.00 37.40
C ALA A 508 17.75 -1.44 37.60
N ALA A 509 18.56 -2.34 38.15
CA ALA A 509 18.13 -3.70 38.46
C ALA A 509 16.92 -3.77 39.42
N GLU A 510 16.87 -2.90 40.44
CA GLU A 510 15.71 -2.86 41.35
C GLU A 510 14.44 -2.37 40.63
N ARG A 511 14.55 -1.41 39.71
CA ARG A 511 13.42 -0.98 38.89
C ARG A 511 12.93 -2.07 37.94
N MET A 512 13.84 -2.84 37.35
CA MET A 512 13.48 -4.02 36.54
C MET A 512 12.69 -5.04 37.36
N ARG A 513 13.14 -5.38 38.58
CA ARG A 513 12.41 -6.31 39.47
C ARG A 513 11.05 -5.77 39.91
N GLN A 514 10.92 -4.46 40.09
CA GLN A 514 9.63 -3.84 40.42
C GLN A 514 8.66 -3.93 39.24
N ALA A 515 9.12 -3.69 38.02
CA ALA A 515 8.32 -3.88 36.82
C ALA A 515 7.94 -5.36 36.62
N GLU A 516 8.88 -6.30 36.81
CA GLU A 516 8.64 -7.74 36.76
C GLU A 516 7.49 -8.18 37.67
N ARG A 517 7.53 -7.80 38.95
CA ARG A 517 6.46 -8.13 39.91
C ARG A 517 5.09 -7.61 39.45
N ARG A 518 5.03 -6.37 38.96
CA ARG A 518 3.77 -5.77 38.48
C ARG A 518 3.23 -6.48 37.25
N TYR A 519 4.06 -6.77 36.25
CA TYR A 519 3.61 -7.53 35.07
C TYR A 519 3.19 -8.96 35.43
N ARG A 520 3.80 -9.58 36.44
CA ARG A 520 3.39 -10.89 36.97
C ARG A 520 2.00 -10.82 37.62
N ASP A 521 1.67 -9.73 38.32
CA ASP A 521 0.33 -9.50 38.88
C ASP A 521 -0.73 -9.23 37.78
N VAL A 522 -0.37 -8.47 36.74
CA VAL A 522 -1.25 -8.28 35.57
C VAL A 522 -1.52 -9.63 34.87
N SER A 523 -0.49 -10.45 34.66
CA SER A 523 -0.63 -11.79 34.06
C SER A 523 -1.57 -12.70 34.88
N ARG A 524 -1.46 -12.70 36.22
CA ARG A 524 -2.38 -13.44 37.11
C ARG A 524 -3.83 -12.96 36.95
N THR A 525 -4.03 -11.64 36.85
CA THR A 525 -5.36 -11.04 36.64
C THR A 525 -5.96 -11.48 35.30
N TYR A 526 -5.16 -11.51 34.23
CA TYR A 526 -5.59 -12.09 32.96
C TYR A 526 -5.85 -13.59 33.04
N GLY A 527 -5.14 -14.34 33.88
CA GLY A 527 -5.43 -15.75 34.18
C GLY A 527 -6.87 -15.92 34.70
N GLN A 528 -7.30 -15.07 35.62
CA GLN A 528 -8.68 -15.06 36.13
C GLN A 528 -9.69 -14.64 35.05
N LEU A 529 -9.35 -13.69 34.18
CA LEU A 529 -10.21 -13.34 33.02
C LEU A 529 -10.37 -14.52 32.06
N ARG A 530 -9.32 -15.32 31.82
CA ARG A 530 -9.38 -16.51 30.97
C ARG A 530 -10.23 -17.63 31.58
N GLU A 531 -10.27 -17.75 32.91
CA GLU A 531 -11.19 -18.68 33.58
C GLU A 531 -12.66 -18.28 33.39
N LEU A 532 -12.95 -16.98 33.39
CA LEU A 532 -14.30 -16.45 33.09
C LEU A 532 -14.67 -16.59 31.61
N PHE A 533 -13.68 -16.41 30.73
CA PHE A 533 -13.86 -16.39 29.27
C PHE A 533 -12.86 -17.35 28.62
N PRO A 534 -13.07 -18.68 28.74
CA PRO A 534 -12.14 -19.66 28.18
C PRO A 534 -12.13 -19.58 26.66
N PHE A 535 -10.94 -19.59 26.05
CA PHE A 535 -10.78 -19.65 24.60
C PHE A 535 -10.78 -21.11 24.11
N PRO A 536 -11.53 -21.46 23.03
CA PRO A 536 -12.30 -20.58 22.15
C PRO A 536 -13.78 -20.36 22.55
N GLN A 537 -14.24 -20.88 23.70
CA GLN A 537 -15.66 -20.89 24.06
C GLN A 537 -16.26 -19.51 24.34
N GLY A 538 -15.45 -18.51 24.69
CA GLY A 538 -15.87 -17.12 24.85
C GLY A 538 -16.56 -16.78 26.18
N GLY A 539 -17.16 -17.77 26.85
CA GLY A 539 -17.94 -17.57 28.08
C GLY A 539 -19.23 -16.77 27.83
N SER A 540 -19.74 -16.12 28.87
CA SER A 540 -20.98 -15.32 28.80
C SER A 540 -20.73 -13.86 29.21
N PRO A 541 -20.09 -13.03 28.34
CA PRO A 541 -19.73 -11.65 28.69
C PRO A 541 -20.93 -10.74 28.96
N HIS A 542 -22.12 -11.11 28.49
CA HIS A 542 -23.36 -10.36 28.71
C HIS A 542 -24.07 -10.74 30.03
N ASP A 543 -23.69 -11.85 30.68
CA ASP A 543 -24.24 -12.22 31.99
C ASP A 543 -23.85 -11.15 33.04
N PRO A 544 -24.80 -10.62 33.84
CA PRO A 544 -24.51 -9.54 34.77
C PRO A 544 -23.46 -9.85 35.84
N ALA A 545 -23.35 -11.11 36.30
CA ALA A 545 -22.35 -11.49 37.30
C ALA A 545 -20.96 -11.59 36.66
N CYS A 546 -20.86 -12.26 35.51
CA CYS A 546 -19.63 -12.35 34.72
C CYS A 546 -19.12 -10.95 34.31
N ARG A 547 -20.01 -10.07 33.84
CA ARG A 547 -19.69 -8.69 33.48
C ARG A 547 -19.11 -7.91 34.65
N ARG A 548 -19.74 -7.95 35.83
CA ARG A 548 -19.24 -7.24 37.03
C ARG A 548 -17.87 -7.73 37.46
N GLN A 549 -17.63 -9.04 37.37
CA GLN A 549 -16.34 -9.62 37.70
C GLN A 549 -15.27 -9.22 36.67
N ALA A 550 -15.59 -9.28 35.38
CA ALA A 550 -14.69 -8.87 34.30
C ALA A 550 -14.23 -7.41 34.43
N ILE A 551 -15.17 -6.48 34.66
CA ILE A 551 -14.87 -5.06 34.87
C ILE A 551 -13.94 -4.86 36.07
N ARG A 552 -14.16 -5.60 37.18
CA ARG A 552 -13.28 -5.53 38.36
C ARG A 552 -11.86 -5.98 38.02
N LEU A 553 -11.73 -7.08 37.30
CA LEU A 553 -10.43 -7.62 36.88
C LEU A 553 -9.72 -6.67 35.89
N LEU A 554 -10.43 -6.09 34.92
CA LEU A 554 -9.84 -5.11 33.99
C LEU A 554 -9.37 -3.85 34.72
N ARG A 555 -10.10 -3.36 35.72
CA ARG A 555 -9.65 -2.22 36.55
C ARG A 555 -8.40 -2.58 37.37
N GLN A 556 -8.33 -3.78 37.92
CA GLN A 556 -7.15 -4.26 38.64
C GLN A 556 -5.94 -4.37 37.71
N ALA A 557 -6.11 -4.99 36.54
CA ALA A 557 -5.07 -5.10 35.53
C ALA A 557 -4.57 -3.73 35.07
N ASN A 558 -5.47 -2.77 34.85
CA ASN A 558 -5.10 -1.39 34.50
C ASN A 558 -4.25 -0.74 35.59
N ALA A 559 -4.65 -0.84 36.86
CA ALA A 559 -3.91 -0.25 37.98
C ALA A 559 -2.50 -0.87 38.16
N ASP A 560 -2.39 -2.19 38.02
CA ASP A 560 -1.08 -2.87 38.10
C ASP A 560 -0.19 -2.58 36.89
N GLU A 561 -0.77 -2.47 35.69
CA GLU A 561 -0.03 -2.10 34.48
C GLU A 561 0.41 -0.64 34.50
N GLU A 562 -0.43 0.29 34.99
CA GLU A 562 -0.05 1.69 35.23
C GLU A 562 1.13 1.79 36.21
N ALA A 563 1.11 1.00 37.30
CA ALA A 563 2.22 0.93 38.24
C ALA A 563 3.50 0.35 37.58
N ALA A 564 3.37 -0.66 36.73
CA ALA A 564 4.49 -1.20 35.96
C ALA A 564 5.12 -0.12 35.07
N ILE A 565 4.30 0.61 34.31
CA ILE A 565 4.74 1.73 33.46
C ILE A 565 5.41 2.83 34.29
N GLY A 566 4.93 3.12 35.50
CA GLY A 566 5.59 4.01 36.45
C GLY A 566 7.04 3.59 36.75
N HIS A 567 7.27 2.30 37.04
CA HIS A 567 8.61 1.76 37.23
C HIS A 567 9.47 1.83 35.96
N LEU A 568 8.89 1.64 34.78
CA LEU A 568 9.59 1.77 33.50
C LEU A 568 10.04 3.21 33.22
N ARG A 569 9.22 4.22 33.55
CA ARG A 569 9.59 5.64 33.44
C ARG A 569 10.78 5.98 34.34
N GLU A 570 10.76 5.47 35.58
CA GLU A 570 11.87 5.64 36.51
C GLU A 570 13.14 4.90 36.07
N LEU A 571 12.99 3.70 35.48
CA LEU A 571 14.09 2.94 34.91
C LEU A 571 14.74 3.72 33.78
N LEU A 572 13.95 4.26 32.85
CA LEU A 572 14.46 5.10 31.76
C LEU A 572 15.27 6.28 32.30
N ARG A 573 14.73 7.01 33.28
CA ARG A 573 15.43 8.12 33.93
C ARG A 573 16.74 7.67 34.59
N THR A 574 16.72 6.52 35.27
CA THR A 574 17.91 5.96 35.95
C THR A 574 19.01 5.60 34.95
N ILE A 575 18.67 4.92 33.85
CA ILE A 575 19.63 4.55 32.80
C ILE A 575 20.26 5.82 32.20
N ARG A 576 19.45 6.84 31.91
CA ARG A 576 19.90 8.12 31.36
C ARG A 576 20.85 8.87 32.31
N ASP A 577 20.50 8.94 33.59
CA ASP A 577 21.32 9.56 34.65
C ASP A 577 22.68 8.84 34.79
N GLU A 578 22.69 7.50 34.79
CA GLU A 578 23.90 6.68 34.94
C GLU A 578 24.78 6.67 33.67
N SER A 579 24.16 6.82 32.49
CA SER A 579 24.86 6.94 31.19
C SER A 579 25.54 8.28 30.99
N GLY A 580 25.28 9.25 31.87
CA GLY A 580 25.91 10.58 31.85
C GLY A 580 25.29 11.58 30.88
N GLU A 581 24.02 11.43 30.48
CA GLU A 581 23.33 12.31 29.50
C GLU A 581 23.39 13.82 29.84
N ASN A 582 23.65 14.19 31.09
CA ASN A 582 23.88 15.59 31.50
C ASN A 582 25.31 16.11 31.23
N ARG A 583 26.18 15.34 30.57
CA ARG A 583 27.50 15.80 30.11
C ARG A 583 27.47 16.12 28.61
N PRO A 584 27.96 17.29 28.18
CA PRO A 584 28.07 17.60 26.75
C PRO A 584 29.01 16.58 26.08
N GLY A 585 28.45 15.74 25.20
CA GLY A 585 29.19 14.74 24.42
C GLY A 585 28.89 13.26 24.70
N SER A 586 27.99 12.90 25.63
CA SER A 586 27.54 11.49 25.77
C SER A 586 26.31 11.24 24.90
N THR A 587 26.50 10.63 23.73
CA THR A 587 25.43 10.35 22.79
C THR A 587 24.82 8.97 23.00
N VAL A 588 24.01 8.81 24.06
CA VAL A 588 22.91 7.85 23.96
C VAL A 588 21.93 8.49 22.98
N HIS A 589 22.18 8.29 21.69
CA HIS A 589 21.37 8.89 20.65
C HIS A 589 19.91 8.46 20.88
N HIS A 590 18.97 9.41 20.80
CA HIS A 590 17.67 9.10 20.21
C HIS A 590 17.98 8.44 18.88
N VAL A 591 18.00 7.12 18.84
CA VAL A 591 18.08 6.40 17.58
C VAL A 591 16.73 6.66 16.97
N THR A 592 16.69 7.62 16.03
CA THR A 592 15.59 7.79 15.09
C THR A 592 15.15 6.39 14.72
N LEU A 593 13.90 6.04 15.03
CA LEU A 593 13.36 4.72 14.68
C LEU A 593 13.72 4.50 13.21
N SER A 594 14.18 3.28 12.92
CA SER A 594 14.92 2.95 11.70
C SER A 594 14.44 3.78 10.52
N PRO A 595 15.31 4.49 9.80
CA PRO A 595 14.90 5.15 8.57
C PRO A 595 14.20 4.10 7.72
N PHE A 596 12.92 4.35 7.41
CA PHE A 596 12.08 3.41 6.69
C PHE A 596 12.82 2.96 5.43
N TYR A 597 13.18 1.68 5.38
CA TYR A 597 13.54 1.03 4.12
C TYR A 597 12.25 0.68 3.38
N SER A 598 11.54 1.71 2.94
CA SER A 598 10.63 1.59 1.82
C SER A 598 11.46 1.83 0.54
N PHE A 599 11.70 0.73 -0.19
CA PHE A 599 12.23 0.59 -1.56
C PHE A 599 13.65 1.11 -1.93
N GLY A 600 14.40 0.23 -2.60
CA GLY A 600 15.28 0.64 -3.73
C GLY A 600 16.80 0.67 -3.52
N GLY A 601 17.41 -0.31 -2.86
CA GLY A 601 18.81 -0.64 -3.13
C GLY A 601 18.88 -1.48 -4.41
N ASP A 602 19.51 -0.95 -5.46
CA ASP A 602 19.85 -1.62 -6.73
C ASP A 602 18.70 -1.89 -7.74
N ARG A 603 18.42 -0.87 -8.55
CA ARG A 603 17.56 -0.92 -9.75
C ARG A 603 18.40 -0.80 -11.03
N PRO A 604 18.09 -1.52 -12.12
CA PRO A 604 18.43 -1.10 -13.47
C PRO A 604 17.55 0.10 -13.86
N LYS A 605 18.17 1.24 -14.19
CA LYS A 605 17.46 2.50 -14.50
C LYS A 605 16.94 2.54 -15.95
N PRO A 606 15.70 3.00 -16.22
CA PRO A 606 15.39 3.64 -17.50
C PRO A 606 16.18 4.95 -17.62
N ALA A 607 16.38 5.44 -18.85
CA ALA A 607 17.23 6.60 -19.14
C ALA A 607 16.91 7.79 -18.22
N SER A 608 17.96 8.44 -17.71
CA SER A 608 17.88 9.60 -16.82
C SER A 608 16.99 10.69 -17.43
N VAL A 609 15.85 10.97 -16.78
CA VAL A 609 15.11 12.19 -17.08
C VAL A 609 15.84 13.33 -16.37
N PRO A 610 16.10 14.48 -17.03
CA PRO A 610 16.63 15.64 -16.33
C PRO A 610 15.64 16.07 -15.23
N LEU A 611 16.12 16.22 -13.99
CA LEU A 611 15.34 16.72 -12.84
C LEU A 611 14.95 18.20 -12.97
N ALA A 612 15.03 18.79 -14.16
CA ALA A 612 14.88 20.23 -14.45
C ALA A 612 13.49 20.81 -14.15
N SER A 613 12.55 20.03 -13.62
CA SER A 613 11.21 20.47 -13.20
C SER A 613 10.99 20.41 -11.68
N ALA A 614 12.05 20.26 -10.88
CA ALA A 614 11.91 20.24 -9.44
C ALA A 614 11.47 21.60 -8.89
N ALA A 615 10.58 21.63 -7.91
CA ALA A 615 10.05 22.88 -7.34
C ALA A 615 9.85 22.79 -5.82
N ILE A 616 10.15 23.89 -5.11
CA ILE A 616 9.80 24.00 -3.69
C ILE A 616 8.33 24.40 -3.59
N GLU A 617 7.49 23.46 -3.18
CA GLU A 617 6.04 23.68 -3.11
C GLU A 617 5.60 24.14 -1.72
N ALA A 618 6.32 23.72 -0.67
CA ALA A 618 5.85 23.96 0.69
C ALA A 618 6.94 24.04 1.76
N VAL A 619 6.58 24.67 2.88
CA VAL A 619 7.25 24.53 4.17
C VAL A 619 6.38 23.66 5.07
N VAL A 620 6.94 22.56 5.56
CA VAL A 620 6.25 21.60 6.41
C VAL A 620 6.70 21.78 7.85
N CYS A 621 5.75 22.07 8.74
CA CYS A 621 5.93 22.17 10.18
C CYS A 621 5.25 20.99 10.87
N VAL A 622 6.00 20.26 11.69
CA VAL A 622 5.45 19.15 12.47
C VAL A 622 5.01 19.65 13.84
N CYS A 623 3.74 19.42 14.16
CA CYS A 623 3.07 20.04 15.30
C CYS A 623 2.75 19.02 16.39
N GLY A 624 3.12 19.30 17.64
CA GLY A 624 2.74 18.50 18.80
C GLY A 624 1.24 18.55 19.10
N SER A 625 0.60 19.68 18.78
CA SER A 625 -0.86 19.83 18.79
C SER A 625 -1.31 20.53 17.51
N LEU A 626 -1.83 19.76 16.57
CA LEU A 626 -2.28 20.28 15.27
C LEU A 626 -3.30 21.41 15.43
N ARG A 627 -4.23 21.28 16.38
CA ARG A 627 -5.24 22.30 16.67
C ARG A 627 -4.62 23.61 17.18
N ALA A 628 -3.67 23.53 18.11
CA ALA A 628 -3.02 24.73 18.65
C ALA A 628 -2.23 25.46 17.57
N SER A 629 -1.48 24.71 16.74
CA SER A 629 -0.69 25.27 15.65
C SER A 629 -1.58 25.82 14.53
N ALA A 630 -2.67 25.13 14.16
CA ALA A 630 -3.64 25.63 13.17
C ALA A 630 -4.28 26.95 13.62
N SER A 631 -4.65 27.07 14.91
CA SER A 631 -5.16 28.33 15.47
C SER A 631 -4.12 29.45 15.42
N PHE A 632 -2.87 29.17 15.80
CA PHE A 632 -1.79 30.15 15.74
C PHE A 632 -1.52 30.65 14.32
N TYR A 633 -1.35 29.74 13.36
CA TYR A 633 -1.06 30.10 11.97
C TYR A 633 -2.28 30.72 11.27
N GLY A 634 -3.50 30.31 11.63
CA GLY A 634 -4.74 30.96 11.20
C GLY A 634 -4.77 32.44 11.58
N LYS A 635 -4.49 32.77 12.84
CA LYS A 635 -4.36 34.16 13.31
C LYS A 635 -3.24 34.92 12.61
N LEU A 636 -2.07 34.29 12.45
CA LEU A 636 -0.91 34.90 11.79
C LEU A 636 -1.21 35.26 10.32
N LEU A 637 -2.05 34.49 9.64
CA LEU A 637 -2.37 34.63 8.21
C LEU A 637 -3.76 35.24 7.96
N GLY A 638 -4.52 35.57 9.01
CA GLY A 638 -5.88 36.09 8.90
C GLY A 638 -6.88 35.09 8.31
N VAL A 639 -6.70 33.79 8.58
CA VAL A 639 -7.57 32.70 8.15
C VAL A 639 -8.37 32.19 9.35
N ASP A 640 -9.71 32.28 9.26
CA ASP A 640 -10.61 31.74 10.27
C ASP A 640 -10.70 30.22 10.14
N VAL A 641 -9.96 29.52 11.00
CA VAL A 641 -9.91 28.05 11.04
C VAL A 641 -11.11 27.42 11.76
N ASP A 642 -11.85 28.21 12.55
CA ASP A 642 -13.00 27.73 13.33
C ASP A 642 -14.30 27.78 12.52
N ALA A 643 -14.34 28.57 11.44
CA ALA A 643 -15.48 28.64 10.54
C ALA A 643 -15.74 27.35 9.72
N ALA A 644 -14.75 26.46 9.60
CA ALA A 644 -14.83 25.22 8.82
C ALA A 644 -14.01 24.09 9.48
N PRO A 645 -14.44 23.59 10.67
CA PRO A 645 -13.67 22.64 11.46
C PRO A 645 -13.38 21.31 10.74
N GLU A 646 -14.23 20.90 9.80
CA GLU A 646 -14.02 19.71 8.97
C GLU A 646 -12.75 19.78 8.11
N ARG A 647 -12.20 20.98 7.87
CA ARG A 647 -10.95 21.20 7.12
C ARG A 647 -9.71 21.11 8.00
N THR A 648 -9.89 21.10 9.33
CA THR A 648 -8.81 21.07 10.32
C THR A 648 -8.86 19.84 11.23
N ASP A 649 -9.89 19.00 11.10
CA ASP A 649 -10.04 17.72 11.80
C ASP A 649 -9.17 16.58 11.22
N GLY A 650 -8.54 16.79 10.06
CA GLY A 650 -7.59 15.86 9.46
C GLY A 650 -6.22 15.87 10.16
N PRO A 651 -5.31 14.94 9.84
CA PRO A 651 -3.98 14.89 10.44
C PRO A 651 -2.98 15.86 9.79
N VAL A 652 -3.41 16.59 8.75
CA VAL A 652 -2.64 17.60 8.01
C VAL A 652 -3.54 18.80 7.73
N VAL A 653 -3.01 20.01 7.87
CA VAL A 653 -3.69 21.27 7.53
C VAL A 653 -2.81 22.07 6.58
N LEU A 654 -3.40 22.54 5.48
CA LEU A 654 -2.68 23.31 4.45
C LEU A 654 -3.13 24.77 4.43
N PHE A 655 -2.18 25.69 4.55
CA PHE A 655 -2.38 27.12 4.37
C PHE A 655 -1.73 27.58 3.06
N PRO A 656 -2.51 27.97 2.04
CA PRO A 656 -1.97 28.56 0.82
C PRO A 656 -1.39 29.95 1.10
N LEU A 657 -0.13 30.14 0.68
CA LEU A 657 0.56 31.42 0.71
C LEU A 657 0.34 32.16 -0.62
N ARG A 658 0.50 33.48 -0.60
CA ARG A 658 0.21 34.34 -1.77
C ARG A 658 1.14 34.13 -2.97
N ASP A 659 2.33 33.59 -2.75
CA ASP A 659 3.31 33.27 -3.79
C ASP A 659 3.11 31.86 -4.39
N GLY A 660 2.01 31.19 -4.05
CA GLY A 660 1.67 29.85 -4.53
C GLY A 660 2.29 28.71 -3.73
N ARG A 661 3.18 29.00 -2.76
CA ARG A 661 3.70 27.99 -1.84
C ARG A 661 2.65 27.64 -0.78
N LEU A 662 2.84 26.50 -0.12
CA LEU A 662 1.98 26.05 0.97
C LEU A 662 2.75 26.10 2.30
N LEU A 663 2.08 26.49 3.38
CA LEU A 663 2.48 26.14 4.73
C LEU A 663 1.68 24.90 5.14
N VAL A 664 2.39 23.82 5.44
CA VAL A 664 1.80 22.53 5.81
C VAL A 664 1.99 22.33 7.30
N LEU A 665 0.91 22.18 8.05
CA LEU A 665 0.96 21.71 9.42
C LEU A 665 0.67 20.23 9.42
N MET A 666 1.61 19.45 9.92
CA MET A 666 1.49 18.00 9.99
C MET A 666 1.46 17.58 11.46
N ASP A 667 0.48 16.78 11.86
CA ASP A 667 0.43 16.25 13.21
C ASP A 667 1.65 15.39 13.51
N ARG A 668 2.31 15.58 14.66
CA ARG A 668 3.46 14.77 15.08
C ARG A 668 3.11 13.28 15.22
N ARG A 669 1.84 12.91 15.34
CA ARG A 669 1.41 11.50 15.28
C ARG A 669 1.60 10.87 13.89
N LEU A 670 1.73 11.67 12.84
CA LEU A 670 2.14 11.19 11.50
C LEU A 670 3.66 11.03 11.36
N ASP A 671 4.44 11.51 12.34
CA ASP A 671 5.87 11.25 12.40
C ASP A 671 6.13 9.83 12.91
N LEU A 672 6.13 8.88 11.97
CA LEU A 672 6.34 7.47 12.25
C LEU A 672 7.79 7.14 12.69
N ASN A 673 8.74 8.08 12.60
CA ASN A 673 10.17 7.84 12.86
C ASN A 673 10.79 8.63 14.02
N HIS A 674 10.03 9.51 14.66
CA HIS A 674 10.50 10.35 15.77
C HIS A 674 11.78 11.10 15.41
N ALA A 675 11.78 11.72 14.23
CA ALA A 675 12.85 12.64 13.91
C ALA A 675 12.72 13.87 14.82
N ASP A 676 13.85 14.48 15.20
CA ASP A 676 13.84 15.82 15.78
C ASP A 676 13.46 16.79 14.66
N TRP A 677 12.15 16.95 14.44
CA TRP A 677 11.60 17.67 13.29
C TRP A 677 11.84 19.15 13.45
N ARG A 678 12.66 19.67 12.55
CA ARG A 678 12.70 21.09 12.23
C ARG A 678 11.75 21.35 11.08
N PRO A 679 11.31 22.60 10.87
CA PRO A 679 10.58 22.95 9.65
C PRO A 679 11.34 22.39 8.45
N ALA A 680 10.66 21.69 7.54
CA ALA A 680 11.25 21.02 6.39
C ALA A 680 10.75 21.66 5.08
N LEU A 681 11.55 21.62 4.02
CA LEU A 681 11.07 22.03 2.69
C LEU A 681 10.50 20.82 1.99
N TYR A 682 9.32 20.96 1.37
CA TYR A 682 8.80 19.98 0.43
C TYR A 682 9.26 20.34 -0.99
N ILE A 683 10.05 19.45 -1.60
CA ILE A 683 10.56 19.58 -2.95
C ILE A 683 9.84 18.56 -3.83
N ARG A 684 9.04 19.05 -4.76
CA ARG A 684 8.39 18.21 -5.75
C ARG A 684 9.38 17.85 -6.86
N VAL A 685 9.49 16.58 -7.21
CA VAL A 685 10.37 16.07 -8.26
C VAL A 685 9.61 15.16 -9.24
N PRO A 686 10.00 15.08 -10.52
CA PRO A 686 9.33 14.19 -11.48
C PRO A 686 9.60 12.71 -11.19
N ASP A 687 10.76 12.37 -10.60
CA ASP A 687 11.15 11.00 -10.25
C ASP A 687 11.81 10.97 -8.86
N VAL A 688 11.06 10.46 -7.88
CA VAL A 688 11.46 10.38 -6.47
C VAL A 688 12.55 9.34 -6.26
N ASP A 689 12.52 8.27 -7.03
CA ASP A 689 13.44 7.15 -6.89
C ASP A 689 14.83 7.51 -7.42
N GLN A 690 14.88 8.27 -8.52
CA GLN A 690 16.10 8.88 -8.99
C GLN A 690 16.68 9.84 -7.94
N ALA A 691 15.88 10.78 -7.44
CA ALA A 691 16.31 11.74 -6.43
C ALA A 691 16.81 11.04 -5.14
N TYR A 692 16.13 9.98 -4.70
CA TYR A 692 16.54 9.14 -3.58
C TYR A 692 17.91 8.49 -3.81
N GLY A 693 18.08 7.83 -4.95
CA GLY A 693 19.34 7.17 -5.29
C GLY A 693 20.51 8.16 -5.40
N ASP A 694 20.23 9.37 -5.87
CA ASP A 694 21.22 10.45 -6.01
C ASP A 694 21.59 11.03 -4.64
N ALA A 695 20.61 11.25 -3.74
CA ALA A 695 20.83 11.65 -2.35
C ALA A 695 21.73 10.67 -1.61
N ARG A 696 21.49 9.37 -1.78
CA ARG A 696 22.32 8.32 -1.17
C ARG A 696 23.75 8.34 -1.67
N ARG A 697 23.97 8.48 -2.99
CA ARG A 697 25.33 8.57 -3.55
C ARG A 697 26.08 9.81 -3.07
N GLN A 698 25.36 10.89 -2.79
CA GLN A 698 25.92 12.09 -2.19
C GLN A 698 26.09 12.00 -0.66
N GLY A 699 25.74 10.88 -0.02
CA GLY A 699 25.91 10.68 1.42
C GLY A 699 24.94 11.47 2.28
N TRP A 700 23.73 11.77 1.78
CA TRP A 700 22.66 12.31 2.61
C TRP A 700 22.12 11.24 3.55
N THR A 701 21.62 11.66 4.70
CA THR A 701 20.99 10.74 5.66
C THR A 701 19.52 10.61 5.29
N ILE A 702 19.11 9.46 4.78
CA ILE A 702 17.69 9.18 4.57
C ILE A 702 17.05 9.00 5.95
N VAL A 703 16.02 9.81 6.23
CA VAL A 703 15.29 9.82 7.50
C VAL A 703 14.02 8.96 7.40
N ASN A 704 13.33 8.98 6.26
CA ASN A 704 12.08 8.23 6.04
C ASN A 704 11.86 8.02 4.52
N PHE A 705 11.13 6.99 4.10
CA PHE A 705 10.59 6.82 2.76
C PHE A 705 9.13 6.33 2.88
N LEU A 706 8.19 7.08 2.32
CA LEU A 706 6.76 6.81 2.40
C LEU A 706 6.21 6.53 0.99
N ASP A 707 5.70 5.30 0.80
CA ASP A 707 4.98 4.88 -0.42
C ASP A 707 3.72 4.08 -0.01
N LYS A 708 2.79 4.73 0.70
CA LYS A 708 1.63 4.08 1.34
C LYS A 708 0.27 4.30 0.65
N GLY A 709 0.20 4.92 -0.53
CA GLY A 709 -1.07 5.29 -1.18
C GLY A 709 -1.63 6.64 -0.69
N GLY A 710 -2.35 7.39 -1.54
CA GLY A 710 -2.87 8.74 -1.22
C GLY A 710 -1.89 9.90 -1.54
N PRO A 711 -2.13 11.13 -1.05
CA PRO A 711 -1.27 12.31 -1.31
C PRO A 711 0.18 12.20 -0.84
N PHE A 712 0.48 11.34 0.13
CA PHE A 712 1.85 11.03 0.56
C PHE A 712 2.39 9.77 -0.15
N THR A 713 2.12 9.65 -1.45
CA THR A 713 2.67 8.58 -2.30
C THR A 713 3.97 9.02 -2.95
N SER A 714 4.92 8.09 -2.99
CA SER A 714 6.23 8.30 -3.60
C SER A 714 6.90 9.55 -3.06
N LEU A 715 7.31 9.52 -1.78
CA LEU A 715 8.15 10.57 -1.21
C LEU A 715 9.17 9.99 -0.23
N PHE A 716 10.25 10.73 0.00
CA PHE A 716 11.22 10.43 1.05
C PHE A 716 11.59 11.68 1.84
N VAL A 717 12.01 11.47 3.08
CA VAL A 717 12.55 12.48 3.96
C VAL A 717 14.04 12.23 4.09
N ALA A 718 14.85 13.27 3.94
CA ALA A 718 16.29 13.18 4.10
C ALA A 718 16.83 14.40 4.84
N ALA A 719 17.97 14.23 5.49
CA ALA A 719 18.81 15.30 5.98
C ALA A 719 20.05 15.40 5.09
N ASP A 720 20.35 16.61 4.61
CA ASP A 720 21.59 16.89 3.90
C ASP A 720 22.83 16.80 4.84
N ARG A 721 24.03 17.04 4.30
CA ARG A 721 25.28 16.97 5.07
C ARG A 721 25.41 18.02 6.17
N ASP A 722 24.60 19.09 6.11
CA ASP A 722 24.57 20.17 7.10
C ASP A 722 23.44 19.98 8.14
N GLY A 723 22.64 18.93 7.99
CA GLY A 723 21.55 18.53 8.88
C GLY A 723 20.20 19.15 8.52
N HIS A 724 20.05 19.73 7.33
CA HIS A 724 18.77 20.31 6.88
C HIS A 724 17.81 19.21 6.44
N GLN A 725 16.69 19.09 7.15
CA GLN A 725 15.62 18.18 6.77
C GLN A 725 14.83 18.68 5.55
N LEU A 726 14.58 17.75 4.63
CA LEU A 726 13.86 17.93 3.38
C LEU A 726 12.86 16.79 3.20
N ILE A 727 11.73 17.09 2.60
CA ILE A 727 10.75 16.11 2.12
C ILE A 727 10.75 16.21 0.59
N VAL A 728 10.96 15.09 -0.10
CA VAL A 728 11.07 15.03 -1.56
C VAL A 728 10.01 14.09 -2.07
N GLY A 729 9.05 14.59 -2.87
CA GLY A 729 7.90 13.81 -3.34
C GLY A 729 7.54 14.07 -4.79
N SER A 730 6.72 13.22 -5.41
CA SER A 730 6.33 13.40 -6.83
C SER A 730 5.01 14.11 -7.04
N HIS A 731 4.16 14.20 -6.01
CA HIS A 731 2.79 14.69 -6.12
C HIS A 731 2.64 16.10 -5.55
N PRO A 732 1.76 16.94 -6.13
CA PRO A 732 1.32 18.18 -5.48
C PRO A 732 0.57 17.87 -4.18
N LEU A 733 0.88 18.60 -3.11
CA LEU A 733 0.27 18.37 -1.78
C LEU A 733 -1.20 18.81 -1.75
N ALA A 734 -1.55 19.83 -2.52
CA ALA A 734 -2.92 20.33 -2.62
C ALA A 734 -3.91 19.32 -3.22
N ASP A 735 -3.42 18.30 -3.95
CA ASP A 735 -4.27 17.32 -4.64
C ASP A 735 -4.87 16.26 -3.71
N GLY A 736 -4.39 16.13 -2.46
CA GLY A 736 -4.97 15.14 -1.55
C GLY A 736 -5.23 15.58 -0.11
N PHE A 737 -5.07 16.86 0.23
CA PHE A 737 -5.54 17.40 1.50
C PHE A 737 -6.35 18.69 1.30
N PRO A 738 -7.41 18.91 2.10
CA PRO A 738 -8.20 20.13 2.02
C PRO A 738 -7.38 21.35 2.49
N LEU A 739 -7.58 22.49 1.81
CA LEU A 739 -7.00 23.78 2.20
C LEU A 739 -7.83 24.40 3.33
N ALA A 740 -7.17 24.91 4.38
CA ALA A 740 -7.82 25.57 5.51
C ALA A 740 -8.57 26.84 5.08
N GLY A 741 -8.00 27.60 4.15
CA GLY A 741 -8.56 28.85 3.61
C GLY A 741 -7.45 29.77 3.10
N SER A 742 -7.79 30.79 2.30
CA SER A 742 -6.79 31.68 1.71
C SER A 742 -6.59 32.95 2.52
N THR A 743 -5.33 33.39 2.66
CA THR A 743 -4.99 34.69 3.25
C THR A 743 -5.71 35.83 2.51
N PRO A 744 -6.43 36.72 3.22
CA PRO A 744 -7.14 37.85 2.60
C PRO A 744 -6.19 38.72 1.79
N ALA A 745 -6.62 39.28 0.66
CA ALA A 745 -5.76 40.08 -0.24
C ALA A 745 -5.17 41.34 0.42
N GLU A 746 -5.83 41.89 1.43
CA GLU A 746 -5.40 43.08 2.17
C GLU A 746 -4.57 42.77 3.43
N HIS A 747 -4.33 41.50 3.73
CA HIS A 747 -3.53 41.08 4.89
C HIS A 747 -2.12 41.72 4.86
N PRO A 748 -1.63 42.29 5.98
CA PRO A 748 -0.38 43.06 6.02
C PRO A 748 0.89 42.22 5.93
N LEU A 749 0.82 40.93 6.27
CA LEU A 749 1.93 39.99 6.12
C LEU A 749 1.81 39.25 4.79
N VAL A 750 2.92 39.21 4.05
CA VAL A 750 3.08 38.45 2.81
C VAL A 750 4.33 37.56 2.89
N PRO A 751 4.45 36.50 2.08
CA PRO A 751 5.71 35.74 1.99
C PRO A 751 6.87 36.64 1.57
N ALA A 752 8.05 36.42 2.15
CA ALA A 752 9.24 37.21 1.80
C ALA A 752 9.62 37.04 0.32
N ALA A 753 10.05 38.13 -0.33
CA ALA A 753 10.44 38.11 -1.72
C ALA A 753 11.73 37.31 -1.95
N GLY A 754 11.70 36.43 -2.96
CA GLY A 754 12.84 35.61 -3.37
C GLY A 754 12.91 34.23 -2.69
N PRO A 755 13.91 33.42 -3.07
CA PRO A 755 14.02 32.03 -2.62
C PRO A 755 14.41 31.90 -1.14
N PRO A 756 13.94 30.84 -0.44
CA PRO A 756 14.37 30.52 0.91
C PRO A 756 15.91 30.36 0.99
N THR A 757 16.49 30.64 2.16
CA THR A 757 17.94 30.56 2.38
C THR A 757 18.28 29.46 3.38
N LEU A 758 19.19 28.56 3.02
CA LEU A 758 19.72 27.53 3.91
C LEU A 758 21.14 27.88 4.39
N PRO A 759 21.38 27.88 5.71
CA PRO A 759 22.71 28.12 6.27
C PRO A 759 23.55 26.83 6.26
N VAL A 760 24.64 26.82 5.50
CA VAL A 760 25.47 25.63 5.22
C VAL A 760 26.94 25.91 5.53
N LYS A 761 27.73 24.86 5.75
CA LYS A 761 29.18 24.99 5.98
C LYS A 761 29.93 25.50 4.74
N ASP A 762 29.50 25.08 3.55
CA ASP A 762 30.09 25.49 2.27
C ASP A 762 28.98 25.79 1.24
N PRO A 763 28.64 27.08 1.01
CA PRO A 763 27.59 27.47 0.08
C PRO A 763 27.78 26.97 -1.35
N ILE A 764 29.02 26.91 -1.84
CA ILE A 764 29.32 26.53 -3.22
C ILE A 764 29.17 25.01 -3.37
N ALA A 765 29.70 24.24 -2.43
CA ALA A 765 29.58 22.78 -2.45
C ALA A 765 28.11 22.34 -2.30
N SER A 766 27.35 22.96 -1.39
CA SER A 766 25.94 22.65 -1.21
C SER A 766 25.09 23.06 -2.42
N ALA A 767 25.37 24.21 -3.05
CA ALA A 767 24.70 24.61 -4.28
C ALA A 767 24.91 23.59 -5.41
N ARG A 768 26.15 23.08 -5.58
CA ARG A 768 26.44 22.02 -6.58
C ARG A 768 25.73 20.71 -6.25
N ALA A 769 25.77 20.28 -4.99
CA ALA A 769 25.11 19.05 -4.55
C ALA A 769 23.60 19.06 -4.84
N TYR A 770 22.93 20.19 -4.55
CA TYR A 770 21.51 20.36 -4.86
C TYR A 770 21.24 20.50 -6.36
N ALA A 771 22.12 21.17 -7.12
CA ALA A 771 22.00 21.25 -8.58
C ALA A 771 22.10 19.88 -9.25
N ASP A 772 23.01 19.02 -8.77
CA ASP A 772 23.17 17.66 -9.28
C ASP A 772 21.93 16.79 -9.01
N LEU A 773 21.22 17.07 -7.91
CA LEU A 773 20.10 16.26 -7.42
C LEU A 773 18.73 16.75 -7.88
N PHE A 774 18.56 18.06 -8.07
CA PHE A 774 17.28 18.68 -8.41
C PHE A 774 17.34 19.53 -9.69
N GLY A 775 18.49 19.57 -10.37
CA GLY A 775 18.73 20.42 -11.54
C GLY A 775 19.27 21.80 -11.18
N ALA A 776 19.97 22.41 -12.14
CA ALA A 776 20.66 23.68 -11.97
C ALA A 776 19.73 24.85 -11.59
N GLU A 777 18.46 24.85 -12.04
CA GLU A 777 17.48 25.88 -11.69
C GLU A 777 17.09 25.86 -10.19
N MET A 778 17.26 24.73 -9.50
CA MET A 778 17.05 24.69 -8.06
C MET A 778 18.13 25.49 -7.32
N ALA A 779 19.37 25.41 -7.81
CA ALA A 779 20.53 26.07 -7.23
C ALA A 779 20.68 27.51 -7.76
N GLY A 780 20.19 28.49 -7.00
CA GLY A 780 20.40 29.91 -7.27
C GLY A 780 19.13 30.71 -7.56
N THR A 781 18.11 30.09 -8.17
CA THR A 781 16.81 30.73 -8.43
C THR A 781 15.72 30.30 -7.45
N ALA A 782 15.62 29.02 -7.09
CA ALA A 782 14.60 28.51 -6.17
C ALA A 782 15.08 28.36 -4.73
N LEU A 783 16.39 28.17 -4.50
CA LEU A 783 16.99 28.04 -3.17
C LEU A 783 18.32 28.80 -3.10
N ARG A 784 18.55 29.53 -2.00
CA ARG A 784 19.81 30.22 -1.70
C ARG A 784 20.59 29.51 -0.59
N PHE A 785 21.91 29.55 -0.68
CA PHE A 785 22.82 29.01 0.32
C PHE A 785 23.65 30.14 0.91
N ALA A 786 23.74 30.18 2.24
CA ALA A 786 24.52 31.17 2.97
C ALA A 786 25.45 30.50 3.97
N ASP A 787 26.55 31.16 4.31
CA ASP A 787 27.51 30.64 5.29
C ASP A 787 26.86 30.60 6.68
N LYS A 788 26.90 29.42 7.32
CA LYS A 788 26.29 29.14 8.63
C LYS A 788 26.77 30.07 9.75
N LEU A 789 27.98 30.64 9.66
CA LEU A 789 28.54 31.58 10.63
C LEU A 789 28.04 33.02 10.44
N SER A 790 27.55 33.37 9.25
CA SER A 790 27.08 34.72 8.93
C SER A 790 25.56 34.88 8.91
N SER A 791 24.81 33.77 8.90
CA SER A 791 23.35 33.80 8.84
C SER A 791 22.70 34.02 10.22
N GLY A 792 22.11 35.21 10.44
CA GLY A 792 21.11 35.41 11.50
C GLY A 792 19.88 34.56 11.21
N THR A 793 19.52 33.67 12.15
CA THR A 793 18.31 32.83 12.22
C THR A 793 17.98 31.92 11.01
N SER A 794 18.03 30.60 11.26
CA SER A 794 17.72 29.51 10.30
C SER A 794 16.21 29.30 10.03
N ALA A 795 15.39 30.34 10.20
CA ALA A 795 13.94 30.25 10.03
C ALA A 795 13.57 29.96 8.57
N LYS A 796 12.84 28.85 8.33
CA LYS A 796 12.39 28.47 6.98
C LYS A 796 11.11 29.19 6.55
N LEU A 797 10.30 29.65 7.50
CA LEU A 797 9.16 30.53 7.24
C LEU A 797 9.59 31.98 7.46
N ARG A 798 9.57 32.77 6.38
CA ARG A 798 9.91 34.19 6.37
C ARG A 798 8.78 34.98 5.74
N LEU A 799 8.34 36.02 6.43
CA LEU A 799 7.29 36.93 5.97
C LEU A 799 7.84 38.36 5.86
N GLU A 800 7.19 39.16 5.03
CA GLU A 800 7.46 40.57 4.84
C GLU A 800 6.21 41.40 5.15
N ALA A 801 6.43 42.61 5.66
CA ALA A 801 5.40 43.60 5.91
C ALA A 801 5.82 44.94 5.31
N ALA A 802 5.07 45.41 4.31
CA ALA A 802 5.25 46.76 3.77
C ALA A 802 4.87 47.83 4.80
N ASP A 803 3.81 47.58 5.59
CA ASP A 803 3.41 48.44 6.72
C ASP A 803 3.68 47.71 8.04
N GLY A 804 4.85 48.00 8.62
CA GLY A 804 5.24 47.46 9.92
C GLY A 804 4.26 47.84 11.04
N ASP A 805 3.70 49.05 11.06
CA ASP A 805 2.79 49.46 12.13
C ASP A 805 1.44 48.72 12.07
N ARG A 806 0.96 48.40 10.86
CA ARG A 806 -0.21 47.53 10.66
C ARG A 806 0.08 46.08 11.04
N ALA A 807 1.23 45.54 10.63
CA ALA A 807 1.65 44.19 10.98
C ALA A 807 1.83 44.01 12.50
N TYR A 808 2.49 44.96 13.17
CA TYR A 808 2.70 44.92 14.62
C TYR A 808 1.38 45.00 15.39
N ARG A 809 0.45 45.86 14.96
CA ARG A 809 -0.91 45.92 15.55
C ARG A 809 -1.67 44.62 15.39
N LEU A 810 -1.59 43.98 14.22
CA LEU A 810 -2.21 42.68 13.98
C LEU A 810 -1.66 41.63 14.95
N LEU A 811 -0.33 41.47 15.03
CA LEU A 811 0.30 40.50 15.94
C LEU A 811 -0.12 40.72 17.39
N ARG A 812 -0.15 41.98 17.84
CA ARG A 812 -0.55 42.33 19.21
C ARG A 812 -2.03 42.03 19.48
N ASN A 813 -2.92 42.35 18.55
CA ASN A 813 -4.36 42.11 18.69
C ASN A 813 -4.68 40.61 18.76
N GLU A 814 -3.94 39.80 18.01
CA GLU A 814 -4.09 38.34 18.00
C GLU A 814 -3.37 37.63 19.17
N GLY A 815 -2.62 38.39 19.99
CA GLY A 815 -1.88 37.86 21.14
C GLY A 815 -0.57 37.12 20.77
N ILE A 816 0.00 37.39 19.59
CA ILE A 816 1.26 36.79 19.12
C ILE A 816 2.44 37.62 19.62
N ALA A 817 3.31 37.00 20.43
CA ALA A 817 4.46 37.66 21.03
C ALA A 817 5.66 37.74 20.08
N VAL A 818 6.25 38.94 19.96
CA VAL A 818 7.55 39.15 19.28
C VAL A 818 8.66 38.96 20.30
N THR A 819 9.57 38.00 20.05
CA THR A 819 10.65 37.60 20.96
C THR A 819 11.88 38.50 20.85
N LEU A 820 12.25 38.92 19.62
CA LEU A 820 13.38 39.80 19.37
C LEU A 820 13.06 40.73 18.20
N ALA A 821 13.47 41.99 18.31
CA ALA A 821 13.42 42.95 17.20
C ALA A 821 14.82 43.52 16.96
N THR A 822 15.37 43.28 15.77
CA THR A 822 16.71 43.76 15.38
C THR A 822 16.58 44.76 14.23
N GLU A 823 17.35 45.85 14.28
CA GLU A 823 17.39 46.85 13.20
C GLU A 823 18.57 46.55 12.28
N ILE A 824 18.32 46.38 10.98
CA ILE A 824 19.35 46.14 9.98
C ILE A 824 20.01 47.49 9.67
N ALA A 825 21.24 47.68 10.14
CA ALA A 825 21.97 48.94 10.07
C ALA A 825 22.07 49.53 8.65
N GLU A 826 22.15 48.67 7.62
CA GLU A 826 22.36 49.06 6.23
C GLU A 826 21.07 49.56 5.54
N THR A 827 19.91 49.06 5.95
CA THR A 827 18.62 49.34 5.27
C THR A 827 17.60 50.07 6.15
N GLY A 828 17.83 50.12 7.47
CA GLY A 828 16.87 50.64 8.44
C GLY A 828 15.60 49.79 8.58
N ALA A 829 15.55 48.62 7.94
CA ALA A 829 14.48 47.64 8.10
C ALA A 829 14.58 46.96 9.47
N ARG A 830 13.46 46.46 9.98
CA ARG A 830 13.41 45.70 11.24
C ARG A 830 13.10 44.24 10.96
N GLU A 831 13.81 43.35 11.63
CA GLU A 831 13.48 41.93 11.68
C GLU A 831 12.89 41.58 13.03
N TRP A 832 11.72 40.95 13.02
CA TRP A 832 11.06 40.41 14.19
C TRP A 832 11.18 38.91 14.18
N LEU A 833 11.72 38.36 15.26
CA LEU A 833 11.71 36.92 15.54
C LEU A 833 10.53 36.60 16.45
N LEU A 834 9.73 35.63 16.03
CA LEU A 834 8.67 35.03 16.83
C LEU A 834 8.78 33.51 16.77
N HIS A 835 8.09 32.83 17.68
CA HIS A 835 8.10 31.38 17.78
C HIS A 835 6.67 30.85 17.67
N ASP A 836 6.48 29.76 16.93
CA ASP A 836 5.21 29.04 16.92
C ASP A 836 5.01 28.23 18.23
N PRO A 837 3.84 27.60 18.45
CA PRO A 837 3.58 26.82 19.66
C PRO A 837 4.55 25.66 19.90
N ASP A 838 5.23 25.20 18.86
CA ASP A 838 6.22 24.13 18.90
C ASP A 838 7.66 24.68 19.06
N GLY A 839 7.83 26.00 19.19
CA GLY A 839 9.12 26.66 19.38
C GLY A 839 9.89 26.89 18.07
N ASN A 840 9.28 26.74 16.90
CA ASN A 840 9.95 26.98 15.63
C ASN A 840 10.08 28.47 15.35
N PRO A 841 11.27 28.95 14.91
CA PRO A 841 11.48 30.37 14.64
C PRO A 841 10.79 30.78 13.32
N ILE A 842 10.07 31.91 13.39
CA ILE A 842 9.48 32.61 12.25
C ILE A 842 10.07 34.02 12.22
N VAL A 843 10.51 34.47 11.05
CA VAL A 843 11.09 35.81 10.88
C VAL A 843 10.15 36.67 10.05
N ILE A 844 9.83 37.86 10.55
CA ILE A 844 9.09 38.89 9.83
C ILE A 844 10.01 40.08 9.57
N ARG A 845 10.25 40.41 8.30
CA ARG A 845 10.96 41.64 7.92
C ARG A 845 9.94 42.75 7.64
N ALA A 846 10.04 43.86 8.35
CA ALA A 846 9.20 45.03 8.15
C ALA A 846 10.03 46.21 7.63
N GLU A 847 9.51 46.90 6.62
CA GLU A 847 10.08 48.18 6.20
C GLU A 847 9.85 49.24 7.29
N ARG A 848 10.80 50.18 7.38
CA ARG A 848 10.87 51.21 8.43
C ARG A 848 9.55 51.97 8.53
N ARG A 849 9.14 52.33 9.76
CA ARG A 849 8.02 53.25 10.03
C ARG A 849 8.06 54.45 9.06
N PRO A 850 7.03 54.78 8.28
CA PRO A 850 6.89 56.15 7.82
C PRO A 850 6.75 57.00 9.09
N ARG A 851 7.60 58.02 9.26
CA ARG A 851 7.39 58.99 10.34
C ARG A 851 6.00 59.65 10.16
N PRO A 852 5.34 60.00 11.27
CA PRO A 852 3.90 60.21 11.37
C PRO A 852 3.31 61.22 10.38
#